data_AF-A0A351TST8-F1
#
_entry.id   AF-A0A351TST8-F1
#
_cell.length_a   1.000
_cell.length_b   1.000
_cell.length_c   1.000
_cell.angle_alpha   90.00
_cell.angle_beta   90.00
_cell.angle_gamma   90.00
#
_symmetry.space_group_name_H-M   'P 1'
#
loop_
_entity.id
_entity.type
_entity.pdbx_description
1 polymer ?
#
loop_
_entity_poly.entity_id
_entity_poly.type
_entity_poly.pdbx_seq_one_letter_code
_entity_poly.pdbx_strand_id
1 'polypeptide(L)'
;MIRLTAFELEKIWGKKRFLLSCLLLLALDLFLLWYTNLPGEDRAGTEAYKAFQREIADMTEQEKGVFITGMKETIDGVSFVQEVLMLQGMSNEMGDTLALQALEGAPGVFEAYYESYQSGGYLKLTDSLWKEQRLAEELYEEWEKSAGYGEYLQSIQEEADRLGGIGIFGGAGQESFSSRNIRKSAGDYAGLTVDNIRWMPEKAVTGAMENAWADIFLLLSVFFFVGCLIVEEKEKRLFYITRSTRWGIGKSIGAKLAALFVHCGVMAALLYGANLLYFGFAVGYGDFGAAVQSVAAWRESCLRVSIGEYIVLSVITKGIVLFGFGAVLTAFCMKADTVFLSYGAGILFCGASYVLYTVIPGASRWNMLKYLNLMGILKTEHFYGAYLNFDVFGYPVSCMVSTWIAIAVLTAAGISGSVLLYVKGERLALRDRHRRSFSLFRPHSSLLRHECYKIMIANRAALVLLAFGFLAGYREWEHSYHPSAQEAYYQDIMLRLEGELTEEKEQLILSEQARYQEAFDRISQIDRMVSDGEISERTGEERKAECYTVTAFYPSFMRVWEQYRQICEDGGHFIYDTGYLFLFGIKGEGFLADLLLLVCGIVLAFGNAAAMEDTTGTWNLLKSTRKGKGKVLLCKGIICGLTAALLSLVPFVCRAVRIGMVFPLRGSGFLVRDIPCFRQGISGIGTWWCEKSICMLPVWGFVLLYALSQAAVLAGAALAVLGLSAWRREPLGTYFLAALLLVVPLVLMFLGFSVAEKFSLYPLYSWTAGLGGP
;
A
#
# COMPACT_ATOMS: atom_id res chain seq x y z
N MET A 1 -15.48 -38.99 15.31
CA MET A 1 -14.91 -37.63 15.25
C MET A 1 -13.84 -37.56 14.18
N ILE A 2 -12.71 -38.28 14.29
CA ILE A 2 -11.61 -38.26 13.31
C ILE A 2 -12.07 -38.45 11.85
N ARG A 3 -12.85 -39.51 11.56
CA ARG A 3 -13.38 -39.76 10.19
C ARG A 3 -14.29 -38.64 9.67
N LEU A 4 -15.06 -37.99 10.54
CA LEU A 4 -15.92 -36.86 10.17
C LEU A 4 -15.09 -35.60 9.88
N THR A 5 -14.07 -35.34 10.69
CA THR A 5 -13.14 -34.23 10.48
C THR A 5 -12.39 -34.38 9.15
N ALA A 6 -11.92 -35.60 8.84
CA ALA A 6 -11.29 -35.90 7.56
C ALA A 6 -12.24 -35.65 6.38
N PHE A 7 -13.50 -36.08 6.47
CA PHE A 7 -14.51 -35.81 5.45
C PHE A 7 -14.80 -34.31 5.27
N GLU A 8 -14.91 -33.55 6.36
CA GLU A 8 -15.13 -32.09 6.30
C GLU A 8 -13.93 -31.36 5.66
N LEU A 9 -12.70 -31.81 5.95
CA LEU A 9 -11.49 -31.31 5.30
C LEU A 9 -11.46 -31.67 3.81
N GLU A 10 -11.70 -32.93 3.45
CA GLU A 10 -11.71 -33.41 2.07
C GLU A 10 -12.78 -32.71 1.22
N LYS A 11 -13.96 -32.44 1.80
CA LYS A 11 -15.02 -31.69 1.13
C LYS A 11 -14.60 -30.28 0.70
N ILE A 12 -13.69 -29.65 1.44
CA ILE A 12 -13.21 -28.29 1.16
C ILE A 12 -11.90 -28.34 0.37
N TRP A 13 -10.87 -28.99 0.91
CA TRP A 13 -9.55 -29.11 0.29
C TRP A 13 -9.57 -29.96 -1.00
N GLY A 14 -10.52 -30.87 -1.19
CA GLY A 14 -10.69 -31.62 -2.43
C GLY A 14 -11.27 -30.78 -3.58
N LYS A 15 -11.81 -29.58 -3.30
CA LYS A 15 -12.29 -28.67 -4.36
C LYS A 15 -11.08 -28.00 -5.00
N LYS A 16 -10.85 -28.29 -6.29
CA LYS A 16 -9.82 -27.62 -7.12
C LYS A 16 -9.85 -26.09 -6.98
N ARG A 17 -11.04 -25.50 -6.90
CA ARG A 17 -11.23 -24.05 -6.75
C ARG A 17 -10.69 -23.51 -5.42
N PHE A 18 -10.88 -24.24 -4.32
CA PHE A 18 -10.39 -23.83 -3.00
C PHE A 18 -8.87 -23.94 -2.92
N LEU A 19 -8.29 -25.04 -3.43
CA LEU A 19 -6.84 -25.20 -3.54
C LEU A 19 -6.20 -24.08 -4.34
N LEU A 20 -6.78 -23.73 -5.50
CA LEU A 20 -6.29 -22.62 -6.31
C LEU A 20 -6.33 -21.29 -5.54
N SER A 21 -7.36 -21.04 -4.73
CA SER A 21 -7.41 -19.85 -3.87
C SER A 21 -6.31 -19.84 -2.82
N CYS A 22 -6.05 -20.96 -2.13
CA CYS A 22 -4.94 -21.07 -1.16
C CYS A 22 -3.57 -20.89 -1.82
N LEU A 23 -3.35 -21.52 -2.99
CA LEU A 23 -2.11 -21.36 -3.76
C LEU A 23 -1.92 -19.92 -4.23
N LEU A 24 -2.99 -19.25 -4.64
CA LEU A 24 -2.94 -17.85 -5.03
C LEU A 24 -2.59 -16.94 -3.84
N LEU A 25 -3.12 -17.20 -2.64
CA LEU A 25 -2.72 -16.47 -1.44
C LEU A 25 -1.23 -16.62 -1.16
N LEU A 26 -0.69 -17.84 -1.27
CA LEU A 26 0.73 -18.11 -1.06
C LEU A 26 1.60 -17.47 -2.15
N ALA A 27 1.19 -17.52 -3.42
CA ALA A 27 1.90 -16.87 -4.51
C ALA A 27 1.91 -15.34 -4.35
N LEU A 28 0.79 -14.75 -3.91
CA LEU A 28 0.68 -13.32 -3.64
C LEU A 28 1.56 -12.91 -2.46
N ASP A 29 1.64 -13.73 -1.40
CA ASP A 29 2.51 -13.50 -0.25
C ASP A 29 3.99 -13.50 -0.65
N LEU A 30 4.44 -14.54 -1.37
CA LEU A 30 5.81 -14.62 -1.87
C LEU A 30 6.15 -13.45 -2.82
N PHE A 31 5.20 -13.05 -3.66
CA PHE A 31 5.38 -11.91 -4.55
C PHE A 31 5.54 -10.59 -3.77
N LEU A 32 4.70 -10.35 -2.75
CA LEU A 32 4.79 -9.16 -1.92
C LEU A 32 6.05 -9.15 -1.06
N LEU A 33 6.49 -10.31 -0.56
CA LEU A 33 7.76 -10.47 0.11
C LEU A 33 8.94 -10.09 -0.79
N TRP A 34 8.98 -10.65 -1.99
CA TRP A 34 10.02 -10.30 -2.97
C TRP A 34 10.02 -8.80 -3.26
N TYR A 35 8.84 -8.23 -3.45
CA TYR A 35 8.69 -6.83 -3.81
C TYR A 35 9.12 -5.85 -2.72
N THR A 36 8.65 -6.07 -1.49
CA THR A 36 8.95 -5.20 -0.35
C THR A 36 10.43 -5.21 0.03
N ASN A 37 11.19 -6.21 -0.44
CA ASN A 37 12.62 -6.36 -0.22
C ASN A 37 13.47 -6.09 -1.47
N LEU A 38 12.90 -5.50 -2.53
CA LEU A 38 13.70 -4.99 -3.65
C LEU A 38 14.60 -3.83 -3.16
N PRO A 39 15.82 -3.71 -3.71
CA PRO A 39 16.72 -2.62 -3.38
C PRO A 39 16.09 -1.27 -3.80
N GLY A 40 16.01 -0.34 -2.85
CA GLY A 40 15.54 1.02 -3.09
C GLY A 40 16.71 1.99 -3.34
N GLU A 41 16.42 3.29 -3.42
CA GLU A 41 17.47 4.33 -3.45
C GLU A 41 18.30 4.31 -2.15
N ASP A 42 17.63 4.19 -0.99
CA ASP A 42 18.29 4.25 0.33
C ASP A 42 18.35 2.91 1.09
N ARG A 43 17.98 1.79 0.47
CA ARG A 43 17.92 0.48 1.15
C ARG A 43 18.79 -0.54 0.44
N ALA A 44 19.66 -1.21 1.20
CA ALA A 44 20.45 -2.33 0.71
C ALA A 44 19.54 -3.51 0.29
N GLY A 45 19.94 -4.19 -0.78
CA GLY A 45 19.26 -5.41 -1.23
C GLY A 45 19.52 -6.58 -0.30
N THR A 46 18.66 -7.61 -0.35
CA THR A 46 18.84 -8.84 0.45
C THR A 46 20.15 -9.58 0.14
N GLU A 47 20.71 -9.40 -1.06
CA GLU A 47 22.00 -9.96 -1.45
C GLU A 47 23.17 -9.42 -0.61
N ALA A 48 23.11 -8.15 -0.19
CA ALA A 48 24.17 -7.54 0.63
C ALA A 48 24.24 -8.21 2.02
N TYR A 49 23.08 -8.44 2.65
CA TYR A 49 23.03 -9.19 3.91
C TYR A 49 23.51 -10.64 3.75
N LYS A 50 23.26 -11.26 2.59
CA LYS A 50 23.76 -12.61 2.29
C LYS A 50 25.26 -12.67 2.09
N ALA A 51 25.85 -11.67 1.44
CA ALA A 51 27.29 -11.53 1.33
C ALA A 51 27.91 -11.36 2.72
N PHE A 52 27.37 -10.43 3.52
CA PHE A 52 27.80 -10.20 4.90
C PHE A 52 27.70 -11.48 5.75
N GLN A 53 26.58 -12.19 5.67
CA GLN A 53 26.37 -13.41 6.45
C GLN A 53 27.34 -14.54 6.10
N ARG A 54 27.86 -14.57 4.87
CA ARG A 54 28.94 -15.51 4.47
C ARG A 54 30.29 -15.11 5.05
N GLU A 55 30.58 -13.81 5.14
CA GLU A 55 31.84 -13.33 5.70
C GLU A 55 31.95 -13.65 7.20
N ILE A 56 30.86 -13.45 7.94
CA ILE A 56 30.85 -13.69 9.40
C ILE A 56 30.64 -15.15 9.82
N ALA A 57 30.40 -16.08 8.87
CA ALA A 57 29.93 -17.43 9.18
C ALA A 57 30.93 -18.24 10.03
N ASP A 58 32.23 -18.07 9.77
CA ASP A 58 33.31 -18.81 10.44
C ASP A 58 33.98 -17.98 11.57
N MET A 59 33.47 -16.77 11.86
CA MET A 59 34.02 -15.87 12.86
C MET A 59 33.45 -16.15 14.26
N THR A 60 34.29 -16.05 15.29
CA THR A 60 33.88 -15.98 16.69
C THR A 60 33.21 -14.64 17.01
N GLU A 61 32.44 -14.54 18.10
CA GLU A 61 31.76 -13.29 18.47
C GLU A 61 32.72 -12.10 18.69
N GLN A 62 33.95 -12.37 19.16
CA GLN A 62 34.99 -11.34 19.28
C GLN A 62 35.50 -10.88 17.92
N GLU A 63 35.73 -11.81 16.99
CA GLU A 63 36.17 -11.51 15.62
C GLU A 63 35.08 -10.75 14.85
N LYS A 64 33.81 -11.13 15.02
CA LYS A 64 32.66 -10.38 14.46
C LYS A 64 32.64 -8.94 14.94
N GLY A 65 32.93 -8.70 16.23
CA GLY A 65 33.02 -7.36 16.80
C GLY A 65 34.14 -6.53 16.18
N VAL A 66 35.35 -7.07 16.10
CA VAL A 66 36.48 -6.38 15.44
C VAL A 66 36.16 -6.08 13.97
N PHE A 67 35.52 -7.02 13.28
CA PHE A 67 35.15 -6.86 11.89
C PHE A 67 34.12 -5.75 11.67
N ILE A 68 33.02 -5.75 12.43
CA ILE A 68 31.95 -4.75 12.26
C ILE A 68 32.38 -3.35 12.70
N THR A 69 33.14 -3.24 13.78
CA THR A 69 33.70 -1.94 14.22
C THR A 69 34.67 -1.40 13.17
N GLY A 70 35.58 -2.22 12.65
CA GLY A 70 36.50 -1.80 11.59
C GLY A 70 35.79 -1.43 10.29
N MET A 71 34.72 -2.15 9.93
CA MET A 71 33.88 -1.83 8.77
C MET A 71 33.19 -0.48 8.95
N LYS A 72 32.60 -0.21 10.12
CA LYS A 72 31.97 1.08 10.45
C LYS A 72 32.98 2.22 10.42
N GLU A 73 34.12 2.08 11.09
CA GLU A 73 35.18 3.10 11.09
C GLU A 73 35.67 3.44 9.67
N THR A 74 35.82 2.41 8.83
CA THR A 74 36.23 2.61 7.43
C THR A 74 35.19 3.39 6.64
N ILE A 75 33.90 3.03 6.78
CA ILE A 75 32.83 3.69 6.03
C ILE A 75 32.59 5.12 6.55
N ASP A 76 32.60 5.34 7.86
CA ASP A 76 32.46 6.69 8.43
C ASP A 76 33.61 7.60 8.00
N GLY A 77 34.85 7.08 7.97
CA GLY A 77 36.02 7.80 7.47
C GLY A 77 35.91 8.17 5.97
N VAL A 78 35.41 7.25 5.14
CA VAL A 78 35.19 7.49 3.70
C VAL A 78 34.03 8.46 3.46
N SER A 79 32.93 8.34 4.20
CA SER A 79 31.80 9.28 4.14
C SER A 79 32.21 10.69 4.55
N PHE A 80 33.08 10.82 5.57
CA PHE A 80 33.67 12.11 5.96
C PHE A 80 34.51 12.72 4.83
N VAL A 81 35.32 11.93 4.13
CA VAL A 81 36.06 12.40 2.94
C VAL A 81 35.10 12.92 1.87
N GLN A 82 34.01 12.20 1.59
CA GLN A 82 33.00 12.63 0.62
C GLN A 82 32.33 13.95 1.04
N GLU A 83 31.97 14.10 2.31
CA GLU A 83 31.38 15.32 2.87
C GLU A 83 32.31 16.52 2.68
N VAL A 84 33.59 16.38 3.06
CA VAL A 84 34.59 17.45 2.88
C VAL A 84 34.75 17.83 1.40
N LEU A 85 34.82 16.85 0.50
CA LEU A 85 34.92 17.11 -0.94
C LEU A 85 33.65 17.76 -1.52
N MET A 86 32.46 17.40 -1.03
CA MET A 86 31.21 18.05 -1.40
C MET A 86 31.18 19.52 -0.95
N LEU A 87 31.63 19.82 0.28
CA LEU A 87 31.72 21.17 0.83
C LEU A 87 32.71 22.04 0.03
N GLN A 88 33.86 21.49 -0.34
CA GLN A 88 34.84 22.15 -1.22
C GLN A 88 34.29 22.38 -2.64
N GLY A 89 33.44 21.48 -3.14
CA GLY A 89 32.81 21.60 -4.45
C GLY A 89 31.78 22.74 -4.57
N MET A 90 31.31 23.31 -3.46
CA MET A 90 30.32 24.40 -3.46
C MET A 90 30.88 25.75 -3.97
N SER A 91 32.20 25.88 -4.17
CA SER A 91 32.87 27.01 -4.85
C SER A 91 32.60 28.42 -4.26
N ASN A 92 32.18 28.52 -3.00
CA ASN A 92 31.85 29.77 -2.32
C ASN A 92 32.62 29.87 -0.98
N GLU A 93 32.89 31.08 -0.48
CA GLU A 93 33.61 31.34 0.80
C GLU A 93 33.00 30.59 2.02
N MET A 94 31.69 30.33 1.99
CA MET A 94 30.97 29.55 3.00
C MET A 94 31.28 28.04 2.91
N GLY A 95 31.49 27.49 1.72
CA GLY A 95 31.87 26.08 1.54
C GLY A 95 33.28 25.79 2.04
N ASP A 96 34.23 26.68 1.75
CA ASP A 96 35.63 26.55 2.19
C ASP A 96 35.77 26.69 3.71
N THR A 97 35.02 27.61 4.32
CA THR A 97 34.99 27.76 5.79
C THR A 97 34.36 26.56 6.48
N LEU A 98 33.29 25.98 5.94
CA LEU A 98 32.67 24.75 6.46
C LEU A 98 33.58 23.52 6.29
N ALA A 99 34.29 23.41 5.16
CA ALA A 99 35.24 22.33 4.93
C ALA A 99 36.44 22.40 5.90
N LEU A 100 36.98 23.60 6.15
CA LEU A 100 38.02 23.81 7.16
C LEU A 100 37.52 23.47 8.56
N GLN A 101 36.31 23.88 8.91
CA GLN A 101 35.69 23.55 10.19
C GLN A 101 35.48 22.04 10.37
N ALA A 102 35.09 21.32 9.30
CA ALA A 102 34.96 19.87 9.33
C ALA A 102 36.32 19.17 9.56
N LEU A 103 37.37 19.62 8.87
CA LEU A 103 38.74 19.11 9.05
C LEU A 103 39.31 19.38 10.45
N GLU A 104 39.00 20.53 11.05
CA GLU A 104 39.37 20.83 12.44
C GLU A 104 38.62 19.93 13.45
N GLY A 105 37.37 19.54 13.14
CA GLY A 105 36.56 18.69 13.99
C GLY A 105 37.05 17.23 14.09
N ALA A 106 37.71 16.72 13.05
CA ALA A 106 38.22 15.35 12.98
C ALA A 106 39.63 15.30 12.34
N PRO A 107 40.67 15.72 13.08
CA PRO A 107 42.02 15.88 12.52
C PRO A 107 42.63 14.54 12.12
N GLY A 108 43.17 14.45 10.90
CA GLY A 108 43.88 13.27 10.38
C GLY A 108 43.00 12.18 9.75
N VAL A 109 41.67 12.30 9.83
CA VAL A 109 40.73 11.32 9.25
C VAL A 109 40.70 11.44 7.73
N PHE A 110 40.73 12.68 7.20
CA PHE A 110 40.74 12.91 5.77
C PHE A 110 41.94 12.26 5.10
N GLU A 111 43.15 12.50 5.61
CA GLU A 111 44.40 11.95 5.06
C GLU A 111 44.45 10.41 5.17
N ALA A 112 43.91 9.84 6.24
CA ALA A 112 43.90 8.40 6.45
C ALA A 112 43.00 7.65 5.46
N TYR A 113 41.85 8.22 5.08
CA TYR A 113 40.84 7.55 4.26
C TYR A 113 40.74 8.06 2.82
N TYR A 114 41.47 9.13 2.45
CA TYR A 114 41.43 9.70 1.09
C TYR A 114 41.87 8.69 0.01
N GLU A 115 42.93 7.92 0.24
CA GLU A 115 43.36 6.87 -0.70
C GLU A 115 42.32 5.76 -0.84
N SER A 116 41.70 5.37 0.28
CA SER A 116 40.61 4.38 0.28
C SER A 116 39.39 4.89 -0.51
N TYR A 117 39.02 6.16 -0.34
CA TYR A 117 37.96 6.83 -1.12
C TYR A 117 38.28 6.82 -2.62
N GLN A 118 39.50 7.16 -3.03
CA GLN A 118 39.90 7.13 -4.45
C GLN A 118 39.91 5.72 -5.03
N SER A 119 40.30 4.72 -4.25
CA SER A 119 40.37 3.32 -4.72
C SER A 119 39.00 2.68 -4.96
N GLY A 120 37.94 3.18 -4.31
CA GLY A 120 36.60 2.57 -4.32
C GLY A 120 36.50 1.23 -3.56
N GLY A 121 37.58 0.76 -2.94
CA GLY A 121 37.66 -0.55 -2.28
C GLY A 121 36.83 -0.70 -0.99
N TYR A 122 36.14 0.36 -0.58
CA TYR A 122 35.23 0.38 0.57
C TYR A 122 33.82 -0.15 0.25
N LEU A 123 33.43 -0.19 -1.04
CA LEU A 123 32.15 -0.77 -1.47
C LEU A 123 32.28 -2.30 -1.60
N LYS A 124 31.99 -3.03 -0.53
CA LYS A 124 32.12 -4.50 -0.50
C LYS A 124 30.78 -5.21 -0.67
N LEU A 125 29.71 -4.65 -0.09
CA LEU A 125 28.40 -5.30 0.04
C LEU A 125 27.35 -4.70 -0.90
N THR A 126 27.49 -3.43 -1.29
CA THR A 126 26.53 -2.68 -2.10
C THR A 126 27.20 -1.82 -3.17
N ASP A 127 26.39 -1.26 -4.08
CA ASP A 127 26.87 -0.48 -5.24
C ASP A 127 27.04 1.03 -4.95
N SER A 128 26.70 1.50 -3.75
CA SER A 128 26.67 2.93 -3.42
C SER A 128 27.11 3.18 -1.99
N LEU A 129 27.89 4.24 -1.77
CA LEU A 129 28.41 4.62 -0.45
C LEU A 129 27.29 4.85 0.56
N TRP A 130 26.21 5.51 0.15
CA TRP A 130 25.03 5.73 1.00
C TRP A 130 24.35 4.43 1.45
N LYS A 131 24.29 3.43 0.56
CA LYS A 131 23.70 2.11 0.87
C LYS A 131 24.62 1.31 1.79
N GLU A 132 25.92 1.36 1.53
CA GLU A 132 26.95 0.70 2.34
C GLU A 132 26.97 1.28 3.75
N GLN A 133 26.96 2.61 3.89
CA GLN A 133 26.94 3.31 5.18
C GLN A 133 25.71 2.95 5.99
N ARG A 134 24.53 3.00 5.37
CA ARG A 134 23.29 2.66 6.09
C ARG A 134 23.28 1.20 6.54
N LEU A 135 23.77 0.28 5.71
CA LEU A 135 23.88 -1.13 6.06
C LEU A 135 24.89 -1.36 7.19
N ALA A 136 26.04 -0.70 7.12
CA ALA A 136 27.07 -0.76 8.17
C ALA A 136 26.54 -0.22 9.51
N GLU A 137 25.81 0.89 9.48
CA GLU A 137 25.16 1.47 10.68
C GLU A 137 24.13 0.50 11.28
N GLU A 138 23.24 -0.05 10.45
CA GLU A 138 22.21 -1.00 10.89
C GLU A 138 22.84 -2.24 11.54
N LEU A 139 23.84 -2.84 10.89
CA LEU A 139 24.54 -4.03 11.41
C LEU A 139 25.35 -3.72 12.67
N TYR A 140 25.98 -2.55 12.75
CA TYR A 140 26.71 -2.12 13.94
C TYR A 140 25.77 -1.92 15.14
N GLU A 141 24.64 -1.24 14.95
CA GLU A 141 23.64 -1.06 16.01
C GLU A 141 23.07 -2.41 16.50
N GLU A 142 22.84 -3.36 15.58
CA GLU A 142 22.41 -4.72 15.93
C GLU A 142 23.46 -5.45 16.78
N TRP A 143 24.73 -5.36 16.37
CA TRP A 143 25.84 -5.96 17.10
C TRP A 143 26.03 -5.34 18.48
N GLU A 144 26.03 -4.00 18.58
CA GLU A 144 26.22 -3.27 19.83
C GLU A 144 25.16 -3.66 20.87
N LYS A 145 23.89 -3.78 20.44
CA LYS A 145 22.78 -4.23 21.30
C LYS A 145 22.97 -5.66 21.79
N SER A 146 23.54 -6.53 20.96
CA SER A 146 23.76 -7.95 21.28
C SER A 146 24.97 -8.12 22.20
N ALA A 147 26.08 -7.44 21.92
CA ALA A 147 27.30 -7.43 22.73
C ALA A 147 27.05 -6.81 24.12
N GLY A 148 26.29 -5.72 24.19
CA GLY A 148 25.91 -5.03 25.42
C GLY A 148 24.81 -5.73 26.24
N TYR A 149 24.37 -6.93 25.87
CA TYR A 149 23.26 -7.60 26.56
C TYR A 149 23.55 -7.92 28.03
N GLY A 150 24.81 -8.25 28.36
CA GLY A 150 25.22 -8.49 29.75
C GLY A 150 25.07 -7.24 30.63
N GLU A 151 25.48 -6.08 30.11
CA GLU A 151 25.31 -4.79 30.79
C GLU A 151 23.83 -4.42 30.93
N TYR A 152 23.03 -4.70 29.89
CA TYR A 152 21.58 -4.53 29.95
C TYR A 152 20.96 -5.34 31.10
N LEU A 153 21.31 -6.62 31.26
CA LEU A 153 20.80 -7.44 32.36
C LEU A 153 21.24 -6.91 33.73
N GLN A 154 22.48 -6.43 33.87
CA GLN A 154 22.97 -5.83 35.10
C GLN A 154 22.20 -4.55 35.44
N SER A 155 21.98 -3.68 34.44
CA SER A 155 21.26 -2.42 34.64
C SER A 155 19.83 -2.62 35.18
N ILE A 156 19.14 -3.68 34.76
CA ILE A 156 17.80 -4.03 35.24
C ILE A 156 17.84 -4.45 36.72
N GLN A 157 18.84 -5.23 37.13
CA GLN A 157 18.98 -5.67 38.52
C GLN A 157 19.37 -4.49 39.43
N GLU A 158 20.31 -3.67 39.00
CA GLU A 158 20.74 -2.46 39.73
C GLU A 158 19.60 -1.46 39.90
N GLU A 159 18.76 -1.27 38.88
CA GLU A 159 17.60 -0.36 38.98
C GLU A 159 16.59 -0.85 40.03
N ALA A 160 16.34 -2.16 40.10
CA ALA A 160 15.49 -2.75 41.12
C ALA A 160 16.08 -2.59 42.54
N ASP A 161 17.39 -2.79 42.70
CA ASP A 161 18.08 -2.64 43.99
C ASP A 161 18.11 -1.17 44.45
N ARG A 162 18.37 -0.22 43.53
CA ARG A 162 18.38 1.22 43.83
C ARG A 162 17.03 1.73 44.28
N LEU A 163 15.94 1.28 43.66
CA LEU A 163 14.58 1.67 44.05
C LEU A 163 14.17 1.09 45.41
N GLY A 164 14.72 -0.07 45.80
CA GLY A 164 14.60 -0.60 47.15
C GLY A 164 15.21 0.30 48.24
N GLY A 165 16.18 1.14 47.88
CA GLY A 165 16.87 2.06 48.81
C GLY A 165 16.31 3.49 48.89
N ILE A 166 15.49 3.92 47.94
CA ILE A 166 14.98 5.31 47.90
C ILE A 166 13.62 5.40 48.62
N GLY A 167 13.65 5.89 49.86
CA GLY A 167 12.47 6.10 50.71
C GLY A 167 11.40 7.08 50.17
N ILE A 168 11.68 7.81 49.07
CA ILE A 168 10.71 8.68 48.38
C ILE A 168 9.77 7.86 47.46
N PHE A 169 10.20 6.69 46.98
CA PHE A 169 9.34 5.72 46.29
C PHE A 169 8.77 4.65 47.23
N GLY A 170 9.31 4.55 48.45
CA GLY A 170 8.75 3.78 49.58
C GLY A 170 7.90 4.61 50.57
N GLY A 171 7.71 5.90 50.33
CA GLY A 171 7.08 6.84 51.27
C GLY A 171 5.57 6.94 51.10
N ALA A 172 4.83 6.50 52.12
CA ALA A 172 3.37 6.60 52.34
C ALA A 172 2.47 5.55 51.66
N GLY A 173 2.54 4.30 52.14
CA GLY A 173 1.37 3.41 52.27
C GLY A 173 0.83 2.72 51.02
N GLN A 174 1.24 3.09 49.81
CA GLN A 174 0.91 2.35 48.58
C GLN A 174 2.12 2.30 47.64
N GLU A 175 2.68 1.11 47.42
CA GLU A 175 3.66 0.87 46.36
C GLU A 175 3.07 1.30 45.00
N SER A 176 3.69 2.28 44.33
CA SER A 176 3.26 2.73 43.00
C SER A 176 3.44 1.64 41.94
N PHE A 177 2.60 1.62 40.91
CA PHE A 177 2.70 0.70 39.77
C PHE A 177 4.13 0.58 39.24
N SER A 178 4.84 1.71 39.07
CA SER A 178 6.22 1.73 38.56
C SER A 178 7.19 0.94 39.44
N SER A 179 7.10 1.06 40.76
CA SER A 179 7.98 0.35 41.71
C SER A 179 7.74 -1.17 41.66
N ARG A 180 6.48 -1.59 41.61
CA ARG A 180 6.10 -3.01 41.46
C ARG A 180 6.50 -3.57 40.11
N ASN A 181 6.35 -2.76 39.06
CA ASN A 181 6.71 -3.14 37.70
C ASN A 181 8.20 -3.44 37.61
N ILE A 182 9.06 -2.56 38.13
CA ILE A 182 10.52 -2.74 38.08
C ILE A 182 10.95 -3.98 38.87
N ARG A 183 10.40 -4.18 40.07
CA ARG A 183 10.69 -5.39 40.86
C ARG A 183 10.26 -6.68 40.15
N LYS A 184 9.11 -6.65 39.48
CA LYS A 184 8.63 -7.78 38.69
C LYS A 184 9.52 -8.01 37.46
N SER A 185 9.89 -6.96 36.73
CA SER A 185 10.83 -7.03 35.61
C SER A 185 12.12 -7.71 36.02
N ALA A 186 12.76 -7.24 37.10
CA ALA A 186 14.01 -7.84 37.59
C ALA A 186 13.85 -9.34 37.93
N GLY A 187 12.71 -9.74 38.51
CA GLY A 187 12.39 -11.14 38.75
C GLY A 187 12.22 -11.96 37.48
N ASP A 188 11.55 -11.41 36.46
CA ASP A 188 11.34 -12.09 35.17
C ASP A 188 12.66 -12.25 34.38
N TYR A 189 13.59 -11.30 34.50
CA TYR A 189 14.93 -11.36 33.88
C TYR A 189 15.96 -12.19 34.68
N ALA A 190 15.71 -12.51 35.95
CA ALA A 190 16.71 -13.00 36.91
C ALA A 190 17.44 -14.32 36.55
N GLY A 191 17.01 -15.07 35.53
CA GLY A 191 17.83 -16.21 35.08
C GLY A 191 17.98 -16.32 33.58
N LEU A 192 17.91 -15.19 32.89
CA LEU A 192 18.53 -15.05 31.58
C LEU A 192 20.05 -14.92 31.77
N THR A 193 20.83 -15.54 30.89
CA THR A 193 22.29 -15.50 30.91
C THR A 193 22.84 -15.15 29.53
N VAL A 194 24.12 -14.80 29.47
CA VAL A 194 24.81 -14.38 28.23
C VAL A 194 25.32 -15.58 27.42
N ASP A 195 25.30 -16.80 28.00
CA ASP A 195 26.03 -17.98 27.50
C ASP A 195 25.63 -18.48 26.10
N ASN A 196 24.49 -18.02 25.56
CA ASN A 196 23.98 -18.41 24.24
C ASN A 196 23.57 -17.22 23.36
N ILE A 197 24.09 -16.02 23.66
CA ILE A 197 23.92 -14.85 22.80
C ILE A 197 24.92 -14.95 21.64
N ARG A 198 24.40 -14.96 20.42
CA ARG A 198 25.22 -15.06 19.19
C ARG A 198 24.69 -14.09 18.16
N TRP A 199 25.44 -13.04 17.86
CA TRP A 199 24.96 -12.03 16.93
C TRP A 199 24.87 -12.59 15.50
N MET A 200 23.75 -12.29 14.87
CA MET A 200 23.46 -12.56 13.47
C MET A 200 22.57 -11.44 12.91
N PRO A 201 22.68 -11.10 11.61
CA PRO A 201 21.81 -10.13 10.98
C PRO A 201 20.33 -10.47 11.19
N GLU A 202 19.57 -9.58 11.82
CA GLU A 202 18.21 -9.91 12.23
C GLU A 202 17.21 -9.94 11.08
N LYS A 203 17.55 -9.29 9.96
CA LYS A 203 16.72 -9.10 8.76
C LYS A 203 15.99 -10.36 8.30
N ALA A 204 16.66 -11.50 8.34
CA ALA A 204 16.10 -12.77 7.89
C ALA A 204 14.92 -13.22 8.77
N VAL A 205 15.05 -13.08 10.09
CA VAL A 205 14.07 -13.59 11.05
C VAL A 205 12.96 -12.57 11.29
N THR A 206 13.32 -11.29 11.47
CA THR A 206 12.34 -10.20 11.64
C THR A 206 11.50 -10.03 10.37
N GLY A 207 12.12 -10.03 9.19
CA GLY A 207 11.42 -9.95 7.91
C GLY A 207 10.42 -11.11 7.70
N ALA A 208 10.78 -12.33 8.10
CA ALA A 208 9.90 -13.49 7.96
C ALA A 208 8.70 -13.45 8.93
N MET A 209 8.94 -13.04 10.17
CA MET A 209 7.95 -13.11 11.25
C MET A 209 7.04 -11.89 11.35
N GLU A 210 7.53 -10.70 10.97
CA GLU A 210 6.83 -9.42 11.15
C GLU A 210 6.02 -8.99 9.91
N ASN A 211 5.83 -9.89 8.94
CA ASN A 211 5.11 -9.62 7.70
C ASN A 211 3.58 -9.43 7.92
N ALA A 212 3.12 -8.18 7.77
CA ALA A 212 1.71 -7.81 7.89
C ALA A 212 0.81 -8.38 6.77
N TRP A 213 1.35 -8.62 5.58
CA TRP A 213 0.57 -9.18 4.46
C TRP A 213 0.21 -10.65 4.72
N ALA A 214 1.13 -11.43 5.27
CA ALA A 214 0.88 -12.81 5.68
C ALA A 214 -0.26 -12.91 6.71
N ASP A 215 -0.31 -11.99 7.69
CA ASP A 215 -1.41 -11.91 8.67
C ASP A 215 -2.77 -11.64 8.00
N ILE A 216 -2.81 -10.75 7.00
CA ILE A 216 -4.03 -10.46 6.22
C ILE A 216 -4.47 -11.70 5.42
N PHE A 217 -3.54 -12.40 4.77
CA PHE A 217 -3.85 -13.61 4.01
C PHE A 217 -4.29 -14.76 4.89
N LEU A 218 -3.76 -14.87 6.11
CA LEU A 218 -4.25 -15.81 7.11
C LEU A 218 -5.71 -15.55 7.47
N LEU A 219 -6.07 -14.31 7.78
CA LEU A 219 -7.46 -13.93 8.07
C LEU A 219 -8.37 -14.21 6.86
N LEU A 220 -7.93 -13.86 5.65
CA LEU A 220 -8.68 -14.10 4.42
C LEU A 220 -8.89 -15.61 4.16
N SER A 221 -7.89 -16.45 4.47
CA SER A 221 -8.01 -17.91 4.37
C SER A 221 -9.11 -18.46 5.29
N VAL A 222 -9.27 -17.90 6.48
CA VAL A 222 -10.33 -18.27 7.45
C VAL A 222 -11.71 -17.88 6.91
N PHE A 223 -11.83 -16.67 6.33
CA PHE A 223 -13.08 -16.25 5.67
C PHE A 223 -13.50 -17.23 4.57
N PHE A 224 -12.57 -17.63 3.70
CA PHE A 224 -12.85 -18.60 2.65
C PHE A 224 -13.25 -19.97 3.20
N PHE A 225 -12.50 -20.47 4.18
CA PHE A 225 -12.76 -21.78 4.76
C PHE A 225 -14.12 -21.82 5.47
N VAL A 226 -14.42 -20.87 6.35
CA VAL A 226 -15.71 -20.77 7.05
C VAL A 226 -16.86 -20.57 6.06
N GLY A 227 -16.63 -19.83 4.98
CA GLY A 227 -17.56 -19.67 3.88
C GLY A 227 -17.98 -20.97 3.22
N CYS A 228 -17.01 -21.77 2.80
CA CYS A 228 -17.25 -23.09 2.24
C CYS A 228 -17.81 -24.08 3.26
N LEU A 229 -17.43 -23.95 4.53
CA LEU A 229 -17.82 -24.85 5.61
C LEU A 229 -19.27 -24.65 6.05
N ILE A 230 -19.72 -23.39 6.18
CA ILE A 230 -21.01 -23.01 6.76
C ILE A 230 -21.93 -22.35 5.75
N VAL A 231 -21.48 -21.26 5.10
CA VAL A 231 -22.36 -20.43 4.26
C VAL A 231 -22.85 -21.21 3.04
N GLU A 232 -21.96 -21.95 2.38
CA GLU A 232 -22.30 -22.80 1.23
C GLU A 232 -23.31 -23.90 1.62
N GLU A 233 -23.21 -24.46 2.83
CA GLU A 233 -24.18 -25.46 3.32
C GLU A 233 -25.54 -24.84 3.64
N LYS A 234 -25.58 -23.63 4.20
CA LYS A 234 -26.83 -22.89 4.43
C LYS A 234 -27.51 -22.49 3.12
N GLU A 235 -26.74 -22.08 2.13
CA GLU A 235 -27.23 -21.73 0.79
C GLU A 235 -27.87 -22.94 0.10
N LYS A 236 -27.20 -24.10 0.17
CA LYS A 236 -27.70 -25.36 -0.39
C LYS A 236 -28.72 -26.08 0.51
N ARG A 237 -29.07 -25.50 1.67
CA ARG A 237 -29.97 -26.08 2.68
C ARG A 237 -29.55 -27.48 3.17
N LEU A 238 -28.25 -27.80 3.09
CA LEU A 238 -27.68 -29.10 3.45
C LEU A 238 -27.76 -29.39 4.95
N PHE A 239 -27.93 -28.37 5.79
CA PHE A 239 -28.12 -28.55 7.22
C PHE A 239 -29.38 -29.34 7.60
N TYR A 240 -30.45 -29.31 6.80
CA TYR A 240 -31.63 -30.14 7.08
C TYR A 240 -31.35 -31.63 6.91
N ILE A 241 -30.56 -31.99 5.90
CA ILE A 241 -30.19 -33.38 5.60
C ILE A 241 -29.13 -33.86 6.58
N THR A 242 -28.07 -33.08 6.82
CA THR A 242 -26.99 -33.49 7.71
C THR A 242 -27.51 -33.69 9.13
N ARG A 243 -28.41 -32.83 9.63
CA ARG A 243 -28.99 -32.95 10.98
C ARG A 243 -29.90 -34.16 11.18
N SER A 244 -30.52 -34.70 10.14
CA SER A 244 -31.36 -35.91 10.26
C SER A 244 -30.52 -37.19 10.40
N THR A 245 -29.19 -37.11 10.22
CA THR A 245 -28.29 -38.25 10.42
C THR A 245 -27.95 -38.48 11.89
N ARG A 246 -27.57 -39.72 12.24
CA ARG A 246 -27.28 -40.16 13.63
C ARG A 246 -26.29 -39.25 14.37
N TRP A 247 -25.29 -38.70 13.67
CA TRP A 247 -24.23 -37.84 14.25
C TRP A 247 -24.32 -36.39 13.73
N GLY A 248 -25.48 -36.00 13.21
CA GLY A 248 -25.70 -34.76 12.47
C GLY A 248 -25.71 -33.44 13.24
N ILE A 249 -25.72 -33.49 14.58
CA ILE A 249 -25.83 -32.29 15.43
C ILE A 249 -24.48 -31.98 16.13
N GLY A 250 -24.28 -32.42 17.37
CA GLY A 250 -23.09 -32.06 18.16
C GLY A 250 -21.76 -32.56 17.54
N LYS A 251 -21.75 -33.81 17.08
CA LYS A 251 -20.56 -34.40 16.43
C LYS A 251 -20.24 -33.76 15.07
N SER A 252 -21.25 -33.29 14.35
CA SER A 252 -21.11 -32.56 13.08
C SER A 252 -20.42 -31.21 13.31
N ILE A 253 -20.94 -30.37 14.20
CA ILE A 253 -20.31 -29.07 14.48
C ILE A 253 -18.93 -29.22 15.11
N GLY A 254 -18.73 -30.22 15.98
CA GLY A 254 -17.41 -30.54 16.51
C GLY A 254 -16.40 -30.94 15.42
N ALA A 255 -16.83 -31.71 14.42
CA ALA A 255 -15.99 -32.07 13.28
C ALA A 255 -15.65 -30.86 12.39
N LYS A 256 -16.61 -29.95 12.17
CA LYS A 256 -16.40 -28.70 11.43
C LYS A 256 -15.42 -27.77 12.13
N LEU A 257 -15.55 -27.60 13.46
CA LEU A 257 -14.60 -26.82 14.26
C LEU A 257 -13.20 -27.48 14.29
N ALA A 258 -13.12 -28.80 14.39
CA ALA A 258 -11.84 -29.50 14.28
C ALA A 258 -11.20 -29.34 12.88
N ALA A 259 -11.99 -29.37 11.80
CA ALA A 259 -11.50 -29.11 10.45
C ALA A 259 -10.99 -27.68 10.29
N LEU A 260 -11.69 -26.70 10.89
CA LEU A 260 -11.24 -25.31 10.95
C LEU A 260 -9.92 -25.17 11.73
N PHE A 261 -9.78 -25.85 12.88
CA PHE A 261 -8.54 -25.84 13.65
C PHE A 261 -7.34 -26.36 12.84
N VAL A 262 -7.51 -27.49 12.16
CA VAL A 262 -6.48 -28.05 11.27
C VAL A 262 -6.15 -27.09 10.13
N HIS A 263 -7.16 -26.49 9.50
CA HIS A 263 -6.97 -25.49 8.45
C HIS A 263 -6.15 -24.29 8.94
N CYS A 264 -6.47 -23.73 10.10
CA CYS A 264 -5.75 -22.60 10.67
C CYS A 264 -4.27 -22.95 10.94
N GLY A 265 -3.99 -24.12 11.51
CA GLY A 265 -2.62 -24.58 11.73
C GLY A 265 -1.84 -24.79 10.43
N VAL A 266 -2.44 -25.45 9.44
CA VAL A 266 -1.81 -25.70 8.13
C VAL A 266 -1.52 -24.39 7.40
N MET A 267 -2.47 -23.45 7.34
CA MET A 267 -2.25 -22.17 6.66
C MET A 267 -1.20 -21.30 7.36
N ALA A 268 -1.18 -21.29 8.70
CA ALA A 268 -0.15 -20.59 9.47
C ALA A 268 1.24 -21.16 9.16
N ALA A 269 1.39 -22.48 9.15
CA ALA A 269 2.64 -23.15 8.82
C ALA A 269 3.06 -22.92 7.36
N LEU A 270 2.12 -22.92 6.41
CA LEU A 270 2.42 -22.73 4.98
C LEU A 270 2.88 -21.29 4.68
N LEU A 271 2.18 -20.27 5.18
CA LEU A 271 2.54 -18.87 4.89
C LEU A 271 3.83 -18.47 5.60
N TYR A 272 3.94 -18.68 6.91
CA TYR A 272 5.18 -18.34 7.63
C TYR A 272 6.34 -19.26 7.27
N GLY A 273 6.09 -20.52 6.93
CA GLY A 273 7.10 -21.42 6.38
C GLY A 273 7.62 -20.92 5.02
N ALA A 274 6.74 -20.44 4.14
CA ALA A 274 7.14 -19.83 2.88
C ALA A 274 7.97 -18.56 3.10
N ASN A 275 7.60 -17.72 4.09
CA ASN A 275 8.35 -16.52 4.44
C ASN A 275 9.77 -16.87 4.93
N LEU A 276 9.89 -17.83 5.84
CA LEU A 276 11.19 -18.30 6.35
C LEU A 276 12.05 -18.89 5.25
N LEU A 277 11.46 -19.67 4.34
CA LEU A 277 12.19 -20.20 3.18
C LEU A 277 12.68 -19.08 2.27
N TYR A 278 11.83 -18.09 1.97
CA TYR A 278 12.21 -16.94 1.15
C TYR A 278 13.40 -16.19 1.77
N PHE A 279 13.30 -15.78 3.04
CA PHE A 279 14.37 -15.03 3.70
C PHE A 279 15.63 -15.88 3.94
N GLY A 280 15.48 -17.18 4.21
CA GLY A 280 16.63 -18.07 4.34
C GLY A 280 17.40 -18.26 3.03
N PHE A 281 16.72 -18.22 1.87
CA PHE A 281 17.40 -18.21 0.56
C PHE A 281 17.95 -16.84 0.17
N ALA A 282 17.23 -15.76 0.51
CA ALA A 282 17.56 -14.39 0.13
C ALA A 282 18.70 -13.80 0.97
N VAL A 283 18.67 -14.01 2.29
CA VAL A 283 19.63 -13.49 3.27
C VAL A 283 20.51 -14.60 3.82
N GLY A 284 19.91 -15.66 4.37
CA GLY A 284 20.63 -16.77 5.01
C GLY A 284 19.91 -17.24 6.28
N TYR A 285 20.13 -18.49 6.68
CA TYR A 285 19.36 -19.13 7.76
C TYR A 285 19.83 -18.80 9.19
N GLY A 286 20.97 -18.12 9.38
CA GLY A 286 21.49 -17.78 10.71
C GLY A 286 21.64 -18.99 11.66
N ASP A 287 21.79 -18.73 12.94
CA ASP A 287 21.82 -19.76 13.99
C ASP A 287 20.50 -19.80 14.76
N PHE A 288 19.60 -20.71 14.38
CA PHE A 288 18.34 -20.90 15.10
C PHE A 288 18.49 -21.47 16.52
N GLY A 289 19.68 -21.97 16.88
CA GLY A 289 20.01 -22.43 18.23
C GLY A 289 20.37 -21.30 19.19
N ALA A 290 20.68 -20.10 18.68
CA ALA A 290 20.95 -18.92 19.48
C ALA A 290 19.72 -18.50 20.29
N ALA A 291 19.94 -17.83 21.42
CA ALA A 291 18.86 -17.29 22.24
C ALA A 291 18.13 -16.17 21.50
N VAL A 292 16.82 -16.03 21.71
CA VAL A 292 15.97 -15.00 21.06
C VAL A 292 16.53 -13.58 21.22
N GLN A 293 17.18 -13.31 22.34
CA GLN A 293 17.74 -12.00 22.67
C GLN A 293 18.97 -11.63 21.82
N SER A 294 19.49 -12.57 21.02
CA SER A 294 20.53 -12.29 20.02
C SER A 294 20.00 -11.50 18.82
N VAL A 295 18.67 -11.43 18.66
CA VAL A 295 18.00 -10.54 17.71
C VAL A 295 17.77 -9.20 18.40
N ALA A 296 18.37 -8.14 17.86
CA ALA A 296 18.38 -6.82 18.50
C ALA A 296 16.97 -6.26 18.73
N ALA A 297 16.05 -6.47 17.80
CA ALA A 297 14.63 -6.13 17.91
C ALA A 297 13.91 -6.86 19.06
N TRP A 298 14.41 -8.02 19.49
CA TRP A 298 13.81 -8.87 20.51
C TRP A 298 14.68 -9.00 21.77
N ARG A 299 15.64 -8.08 21.96
CA ARG A 299 16.54 -8.03 23.12
C ARG A 299 15.77 -7.99 24.45
N GLU A 300 14.61 -7.35 24.46
CA GLU A 300 13.72 -7.25 25.62
C GLU A 300 12.93 -8.53 25.90
N SER A 301 13.13 -9.63 25.16
CA SER A 301 12.41 -10.85 25.45
C SER A 301 12.82 -11.43 26.81
N CYS A 302 11.84 -11.73 27.66
CA CYS A 302 12.05 -12.43 28.94
C CYS A 302 12.08 -13.98 28.79
N LEU A 303 11.97 -14.51 27.58
CA LEU A 303 11.84 -15.95 27.34
C LEU A 303 13.20 -16.65 27.21
N ARG A 304 13.37 -17.78 27.90
CA ARG A 304 14.54 -18.66 27.77
C ARG A 304 14.34 -19.68 26.65
N VAL A 305 14.17 -19.19 25.43
CA VAL A 305 13.92 -20.02 24.25
C VAL A 305 14.91 -19.68 23.15
N SER A 306 15.17 -20.64 22.26
CA SER A 306 15.96 -20.36 21.06
C SER A 306 15.14 -19.61 20.01
N ILE A 307 15.81 -19.03 19.01
CA ILE A 307 15.13 -18.40 17.86
C ILE A 307 14.22 -19.40 17.15
N GLY A 308 14.66 -20.66 16.97
CA GLY A 308 13.85 -21.72 16.39
C GLY A 308 12.59 -22.04 17.20
N GLU A 309 12.71 -22.14 18.52
CA GLU A 309 11.57 -22.35 19.42
C GLU A 309 10.58 -21.19 19.39
N TYR A 310 11.07 -19.95 19.33
CA TYR A 310 10.25 -18.76 19.17
C TYR A 310 9.44 -18.78 17.87
N ILE A 311 10.07 -19.15 16.74
CA ILE A 311 9.39 -19.26 15.44
C ILE A 311 8.24 -20.25 15.55
N VAL A 312 8.49 -21.45 16.09
CA VAL A 312 7.46 -22.49 16.25
C VAL A 312 6.35 -22.00 17.18
N LEU A 313 6.71 -21.38 18.32
CA LEU A 313 5.76 -20.84 19.27
C LEU A 313 4.87 -19.75 18.64
N SER A 314 5.46 -18.85 17.85
CA SER A 314 4.73 -17.80 17.14
C SER A 314 3.74 -18.40 16.12
N VAL A 315 4.18 -19.33 15.28
CA VAL A 315 3.31 -19.97 14.29
C VAL A 315 2.14 -20.72 14.94
N ILE A 316 2.40 -21.46 16.03
CA ILE A 316 1.35 -22.14 16.80
C ILE A 316 0.37 -21.12 17.38
N THR A 317 0.88 -20.03 17.97
CA THR A 317 0.05 -18.98 18.57
C THR A 317 -0.86 -18.34 17.52
N LYS A 318 -0.31 -17.94 16.36
CA LYS A 318 -1.09 -17.42 15.23
C LYS A 318 -2.17 -18.41 14.77
N GLY A 319 -1.85 -19.71 14.68
CA GLY A 319 -2.82 -20.76 14.37
C GLY A 319 -3.99 -20.83 15.37
N ILE A 320 -3.71 -20.77 16.67
CA ILE A 320 -4.74 -20.79 17.73
C ILE A 320 -5.61 -19.52 17.69
N VAL A 321 -4.99 -18.35 17.48
CA VAL A 321 -5.69 -17.06 17.38
C VAL A 321 -6.64 -17.05 16.18
N LEU A 322 -6.17 -17.51 15.02
CA LEU A 322 -6.99 -17.65 13.82
C LEU A 322 -8.14 -18.63 14.02
N PHE A 323 -7.90 -19.74 14.73
CA PHE A 323 -8.97 -20.67 15.08
C PHE A 323 -10.03 -20.01 15.98
N GLY A 324 -9.61 -19.24 17.00
CA GLY A 324 -10.52 -18.48 17.85
C GLY A 324 -11.38 -17.50 17.07
N PHE A 325 -10.74 -16.71 16.21
CA PHE A 325 -11.44 -15.80 15.29
C PHE A 325 -12.39 -16.57 14.35
N GLY A 326 -11.93 -17.66 13.73
CA GLY A 326 -12.74 -18.48 12.84
C GLY A 326 -13.92 -19.15 13.54
N ALA A 327 -13.79 -19.51 14.82
CA ALA A 327 -14.88 -20.04 15.63
C ALA A 327 -15.92 -18.96 15.94
N VAL A 328 -15.49 -17.73 16.24
CA VAL A 328 -16.39 -16.57 16.38
C VAL A 328 -17.10 -16.26 15.05
N LEU A 329 -16.37 -16.27 13.93
CA LEU A 329 -16.95 -16.09 12.59
C LEU A 329 -17.96 -17.19 12.26
N THR A 330 -17.65 -18.44 12.60
CA THR A 330 -18.57 -19.59 12.47
C THR A 330 -19.85 -19.36 13.25
N ALA A 331 -19.77 -18.89 14.50
CA ALA A 331 -20.93 -18.54 15.31
C ALA A 331 -21.78 -17.43 14.65
N PHE A 332 -21.14 -16.38 14.11
CA PHE A 332 -21.85 -15.34 13.36
C PHE A 332 -22.51 -15.89 12.09
N CYS A 333 -21.83 -16.73 11.31
CA CYS A 333 -22.40 -17.40 10.14
C CYS A 333 -23.60 -18.28 10.50
N MET A 334 -23.59 -18.95 11.65
CA MET A 334 -24.72 -19.73 12.15
C MET A 334 -25.91 -18.84 12.52
N LYS A 335 -25.67 -17.71 13.18
CA LYS A 335 -26.73 -16.75 13.56
C LYS A 335 -27.27 -15.94 12.37
N ALA A 336 -26.45 -15.73 11.35
CA ALA A 336 -26.79 -14.87 10.23
C ALA A 336 -27.80 -15.51 9.27
N ASP A 337 -28.76 -14.71 8.82
CA ASP A 337 -29.76 -15.12 7.83
C ASP A 337 -29.34 -14.75 6.40
N THR A 338 -28.29 -13.95 6.24
CA THR A 338 -27.83 -13.44 4.96
C THR A 338 -26.31 -13.48 4.89
N VAL A 339 -25.76 -13.68 3.68
CA VAL A 339 -24.32 -13.71 3.42
C VAL A 339 -23.64 -12.39 3.83
N PHE A 340 -24.30 -11.26 3.57
CA PHE A 340 -23.81 -9.93 3.93
C PHE A 340 -23.65 -9.75 5.45
N LEU A 341 -24.59 -10.27 6.25
CA LEU A 341 -24.51 -10.14 7.70
C LEU A 341 -23.38 -11.02 8.26
N SER A 342 -23.19 -12.22 7.72
CA SER A 342 -22.12 -13.13 8.16
C SER A 342 -20.73 -12.55 7.91
N TYR A 343 -20.41 -12.15 6.68
CA TYR A 343 -19.07 -11.63 6.38
C TYR A 343 -18.90 -10.17 6.81
N GLY A 344 -19.96 -9.36 6.73
CA GLY A 344 -19.91 -7.96 7.17
C GLY A 344 -19.57 -7.83 8.65
N ALA A 345 -20.10 -8.72 9.51
CA ALA A 345 -19.73 -8.74 10.93
C ALA A 345 -18.26 -9.12 11.14
N GLY A 346 -17.74 -10.11 10.41
CA GLY A 346 -16.33 -10.48 10.47
C GLY A 346 -15.40 -9.36 9.99
N ILE A 347 -15.72 -8.72 8.87
CA ILE A 347 -14.95 -7.60 8.33
C ILE A 347 -14.97 -6.42 9.30
N LEU A 348 -16.14 -6.11 9.89
CA LEU A 348 -16.27 -5.07 10.91
C LEU A 348 -15.43 -5.38 12.15
N PHE A 349 -15.39 -6.65 12.59
CA PHE A 349 -14.55 -7.07 13.72
C PHE A 349 -13.06 -6.88 13.43
N CYS A 350 -12.58 -7.32 12.26
CA CYS A 350 -11.20 -7.09 11.84
C CYS A 350 -10.88 -5.60 11.70
N GLY A 351 -11.76 -4.82 11.07
CA GLY A 351 -11.58 -3.39 10.87
C GLY A 351 -11.56 -2.60 12.18
N ALA A 352 -12.48 -2.89 13.10
CA ALA A 352 -12.49 -2.28 14.43
C ALA A 352 -11.23 -2.65 15.22
N SER A 353 -10.77 -3.89 15.14
CA SER A 353 -9.52 -4.32 15.77
C SER A 353 -8.30 -3.59 15.20
N TYR A 354 -8.25 -3.37 13.89
CA TYR A 354 -7.17 -2.63 13.24
C TYR A 354 -7.15 -1.15 13.67
N VAL A 355 -8.33 -0.51 13.70
CA VAL A 355 -8.45 0.89 14.17
C VAL A 355 -8.02 1.04 15.62
N LEU A 356 -8.40 0.11 16.51
CA LEU A 356 -7.95 0.13 17.90
C LEU A 356 -6.43 0.00 18.01
N TYR A 357 -5.80 -0.84 17.17
CA TYR A 357 -4.36 -1.02 17.17
C TYR A 357 -3.58 0.22 16.71
N THR A 358 -4.09 0.92 15.69
CA THR A 358 -3.42 2.07 15.07
C THR A 358 -3.65 3.37 15.83
N VAL A 359 -4.87 3.61 16.34
CA VAL A 359 -5.24 4.88 16.99
C VAL A 359 -4.71 4.98 18.42
N ILE A 360 -4.60 3.87 19.15
CA ILE A 360 -4.22 3.89 20.56
C ILE A 360 -2.68 3.93 20.69
N PRO A 361 -2.09 4.95 21.35
CA PRO A 361 -0.64 4.99 21.63
C PRO A 361 -0.23 3.91 22.63
N GLY A 362 0.99 3.38 22.51
CA GLY A 362 1.50 2.30 23.37
C GLY A 362 1.61 2.66 24.86
N ALA A 363 1.90 3.93 25.17
CA ALA A 363 2.02 4.45 26.53
C ALA A 363 0.68 4.87 27.18
N SER A 364 -0.44 4.70 26.48
CA SER A 364 -1.76 5.10 26.98
C SER A 364 -2.26 4.16 28.10
N ARG A 365 -3.13 4.67 28.99
CA ARG A 365 -3.89 3.85 29.94
C ARG A 365 -4.75 2.78 29.26
N TRP A 366 -5.08 2.97 27.98
CA TRP A 366 -5.86 2.03 27.18
C TRP A 366 -5.00 1.03 26.38
N ASN A 367 -3.71 0.87 26.73
CA ASN A 367 -2.78 -0.04 26.06
C ASN A 367 -3.30 -1.49 25.96
N MET A 368 -4.10 -1.96 26.94
CA MET A 368 -4.73 -3.28 26.90
C MET A 368 -5.61 -3.45 25.65
N LEU A 369 -6.36 -2.43 25.24
CA LEU A 369 -7.22 -2.51 24.04
C LEU A 369 -6.41 -2.50 22.73
N LYS A 370 -5.18 -1.96 22.76
CA LYS A 370 -4.25 -2.01 21.64
C LYS A 370 -3.71 -3.43 21.44
N TYR A 371 -3.22 -4.06 22.50
CA TYR A 371 -2.52 -5.35 22.40
C TYR A 371 -3.45 -6.57 22.52
N LEU A 372 -4.56 -6.50 23.28
CA LEU A 372 -5.49 -7.62 23.48
C LEU A 372 -6.60 -7.72 22.41
N ASN A 373 -6.43 -7.05 21.27
CA ASN A 373 -7.33 -7.16 20.12
C ASN A 373 -6.77 -8.15 19.08
N LEU A 374 -7.58 -8.56 18.09
CA LEU A 374 -7.18 -9.57 17.10
C LEU A 374 -5.87 -9.21 16.37
N MET A 375 -5.72 -7.96 15.94
CA MET A 375 -4.54 -7.49 15.21
C MET A 375 -3.30 -7.38 16.10
N GLY A 376 -3.46 -6.92 17.35
CA GLY A 376 -2.38 -6.86 18.33
C GLY A 376 -1.89 -8.25 18.75
N ILE A 377 -2.79 -9.22 18.89
CA ILE A 377 -2.43 -10.60 19.26
C ILE A 377 -1.77 -11.34 18.10
N LEU A 378 -2.14 -11.05 16.85
CA LEU A 378 -1.45 -11.61 15.68
C LEU A 378 0.02 -11.13 15.61
N LYS A 379 0.33 -9.95 16.15
CA LYS A 379 1.69 -9.39 16.23
C LYS A 379 2.51 -10.02 17.36
N THR A 380 2.95 -11.26 17.12
CA THR A 380 3.70 -12.07 18.10
C THR A 380 5.04 -11.46 18.51
N GLU A 381 5.63 -10.58 17.69
CA GLU A 381 6.86 -9.85 17.99
C GLU A 381 6.71 -8.96 19.23
N HIS A 382 5.59 -8.26 19.38
CA HIS A 382 5.32 -7.44 20.57
C HIS A 382 4.96 -8.26 21.80
N PHE A 383 4.67 -9.55 21.60
CA PHE A 383 4.18 -10.43 22.64
C PHE A 383 5.29 -11.27 23.27
N TYR A 384 6.14 -11.83 22.41
CA TYR A 384 7.23 -12.72 22.77
C TYR A 384 8.60 -12.04 22.65
N GLY A 385 8.75 -11.06 21.74
CA GLY A 385 10.02 -10.35 21.52
C GLY A 385 10.21 -9.10 22.40
N ALA A 386 9.11 -8.47 22.84
CA ALA A 386 9.14 -7.29 23.72
C ALA A 386 8.68 -7.61 25.14
N TYR A 387 9.10 -6.81 26.13
CA TYR A 387 8.64 -6.91 27.51
C TYR A 387 7.66 -5.80 27.88
N LEU A 388 6.43 -6.18 28.24
CA LEU A 388 5.40 -5.22 28.65
C LEU A 388 4.53 -5.78 29.77
N ASN A 389 4.29 -4.95 30.79
CA ASN A 389 3.29 -5.19 31.83
C ASN A 389 2.17 -4.14 31.72
N PHE A 390 0.92 -4.59 31.85
CA PHE A 390 -0.25 -3.74 31.96
C PHE A 390 -0.47 -3.28 33.39
N ASP A 391 -0.91 -2.03 33.54
CA ASP A 391 -1.38 -1.50 34.81
C ASP A 391 -2.84 -1.91 35.04
N VAL A 392 -3.03 -2.96 35.84
CA VAL A 392 -4.35 -3.44 36.25
C VAL A 392 -4.56 -3.05 37.71
N PHE A 393 -5.24 -1.93 37.94
CA PHE A 393 -5.53 -1.38 39.28
C PHE A 393 -4.28 -1.20 40.16
N GLY A 394 -3.16 -0.74 39.59
CA GLY A 394 -1.90 -0.54 40.30
C GLY A 394 -1.04 -1.80 40.45
N TYR A 395 -1.41 -2.91 39.79
CA TYR A 395 -0.61 -4.14 39.75
C TYR A 395 -0.09 -4.43 38.33
N PRO A 396 1.20 -4.76 38.18
CA PRO A 396 1.80 -5.10 36.89
C PRO A 396 1.46 -6.53 36.46
N VAL A 397 0.49 -6.66 35.57
CA VAL A 397 0.11 -7.95 34.97
C VAL A 397 0.82 -8.09 33.63
N SER A 398 1.46 -9.24 33.36
CA SER A 398 2.23 -9.41 32.13
C SER A 398 1.32 -9.36 30.91
N CYS A 399 1.79 -8.72 29.84
CA CYS A 399 1.17 -8.81 28.53
C CYS A 399 0.99 -10.28 28.13
N MET A 400 2.03 -11.11 28.37
CA MET A 400 2.05 -12.55 28.08
C MET A 400 0.80 -13.29 28.59
N VAL A 401 0.60 -13.29 29.91
CA VAL A 401 -0.53 -13.97 30.55
C VAL A 401 -1.87 -13.37 30.11
N SER A 402 -1.97 -12.05 30.00
CA SER A 402 -3.20 -11.35 29.65
C SER A 402 -3.70 -11.75 28.25
N THR A 403 -2.80 -11.87 27.28
CA THR A 403 -3.13 -12.30 25.92
C THR A 403 -3.54 -13.76 25.87
N TRP A 404 -2.85 -14.68 26.56
CA TRP A 404 -3.27 -16.08 26.61
C TRP A 404 -4.66 -16.25 27.22
N ILE A 405 -4.98 -15.47 28.27
CA ILE A 405 -6.33 -15.40 28.83
C ILE A 405 -7.32 -14.87 27.78
N ALA A 406 -6.99 -13.79 27.08
CA ALA A 406 -7.86 -13.24 26.03
C ALA A 406 -8.10 -14.24 24.88
N ILE A 407 -7.07 -14.96 24.42
CA ILE A 407 -7.17 -16.03 23.42
C ILE A 407 -8.07 -17.16 23.95
N ALA A 408 -7.86 -17.62 25.18
CA ALA A 408 -8.67 -18.68 25.79
C ALA A 408 -10.15 -18.28 25.91
N VAL A 409 -10.43 -17.04 26.33
CA VAL A 409 -11.79 -16.52 26.43
C VAL A 409 -12.44 -16.39 25.05
N LEU A 410 -11.73 -15.82 24.06
CA LEU A 410 -12.24 -15.65 22.70
C LEU A 410 -12.53 -17.00 22.03
N THR A 411 -11.60 -17.96 22.13
CA THR A 411 -11.75 -19.31 21.58
C THR A 411 -12.91 -20.06 22.27
N ALA A 412 -12.98 -20.04 23.60
CA ALA A 412 -14.06 -20.66 24.34
C ALA A 412 -15.44 -20.06 24.00
N ALA A 413 -15.53 -18.73 23.89
CA ALA A 413 -16.74 -18.03 23.49
C ALA A 413 -17.16 -18.38 22.05
N GLY A 414 -16.20 -18.42 21.12
CA GLY A 414 -16.44 -18.79 19.72
C GLY A 414 -16.91 -20.23 19.55
N ILE A 415 -16.27 -21.19 20.23
CA ILE A 415 -16.67 -22.60 20.23
C ILE A 415 -18.05 -22.77 20.85
N SER A 416 -18.26 -22.22 22.05
CA SER A 416 -19.53 -22.33 22.77
C SER A 416 -20.66 -21.69 21.97
N GLY A 417 -20.43 -20.50 21.42
CA GLY A 417 -21.38 -19.81 20.54
C GLY A 417 -21.72 -20.63 19.29
N SER A 418 -20.71 -21.18 18.62
CA SER A 418 -20.90 -22.04 17.43
C SER A 418 -21.72 -23.28 17.75
N VAL A 419 -21.38 -23.99 18.84
CA VAL A 419 -22.09 -25.19 19.27
C VAL A 419 -23.52 -24.88 19.69
N LEU A 420 -23.74 -23.87 20.54
CA LEU A 420 -25.07 -23.50 21.02
C LEU A 420 -25.99 -23.07 19.87
N LEU A 421 -25.51 -22.20 18.98
CA LEU A 421 -26.29 -21.72 17.84
C LEU A 421 -26.59 -22.84 16.83
N TYR A 422 -25.61 -23.71 16.58
CA TYR A 422 -25.84 -24.87 15.73
C TYR A 422 -26.84 -25.83 16.35
N VAL A 423 -26.71 -26.18 17.63
CA VAL A 423 -27.64 -27.10 18.31
C VAL A 423 -29.07 -26.53 18.30
N LYS A 424 -29.25 -25.26 18.65
CA LYS A 424 -30.56 -24.57 18.61
C LYS A 424 -31.23 -24.64 17.24
N GLY A 425 -30.46 -24.49 16.16
CA GLY A 425 -30.95 -24.73 14.80
C GLY A 425 -32.04 -23.77 14.31
N GLU A 426 -32.12 -22.56 14.85
CA GLU A 426 -33.16 -21.58 14.48
C GLU A 426 -33.06 -21.12 13.02
N ARG A 427 -31.85 -21.10 12.44
CA ARG A 427 -31.54 -20.47 11.16
C ARG A 427 -30.63 -21.36 10.30
N LEU A 428 -31.15 -22.49 9.85
CA LEU A 428 -30.40 -23.53 9.12
C LEU A 428 -30.26 -23.28 7.61
N ALA A 429 -31.08 -22.39 7.07
CA ALA A 429 -30.96 -21.91 5.70
C ALA A 429 -30.73 -20.41 5.72
N LEU A 430 -30.08 -19.90 4.69
CA LEU A 430 -30.12 -18.46 4.42
C LEU A 430 -31.58 -18.08 4.12
N ARG A 431 -32.01 -16.94 4.67
CA ARG A 431 -33.35 -16.44 4.41
C ARG A 431 -33.42 -16.04 2.95
N ASP A 432 -34.20 -16.79 2.18
CA ASP A 432 -34.69 -16.32 0.90
C ASP A 432 -35.48 -15.05 1.18
N ARG A 433 -34.91 -13.90 0.78
CA ARG A 433 -35.59 -12.63 0.91
C ARG A 433 -36.66 -12.55 -0.18
N HIS A 434 -37.70 -13.38 -0.08
CA HIS A 434 -39.05 -12.93 -0.41
C HIS A 434 -39.49 -11.94 0.68
N ARG A 435 -38.76 -10.82 0.84
CA ARG A 435 -39.47 -9.64 1.32
C ARG A 435 -40.49 -9.38 0.23
N ARG A 436 -41.77 -9.26 0.61
CA ARG A 436 -42.71 -8.47 -0.17
C ARG A 436 -42.03 -7.13 -0.39
N SER A 437 -41.36 -7.00 -1.52
CA SER A 437 -40.94 -5.70 -2.00
C SER A 437 -42.24 -4.93 -2.03
N PHE A 438 -42.32 -3.82 -1.32
CA PHE A 438 -43.21 -2.76 -1.75
C PHE A 438 -42.65 -2.32 -3.10
N SER A 439 -42.91 -3.13 -4.12
CA SER A 439 -42.52 -2.82 -5.46
C SER A 439 -43.64 -1.93 -5.96
N LEU A 440 -43.34 -0.65 -6.08
CA LEU A 440 -43.93 0.20 -7.11
C LEU A 440 -43.50 -0.29 -8.51
N PHE A 441 -43.33 -1.60 -8.70
CA PHE A 441 -42.99 -2.21 -9.97
C PHE A 441 -44.25 -2.20 -10.82
N ARG A 442 -44.28 -1.29 -11.78
CA ARG A 442 -45.24 -1.29 -12.85
C ARG A 442 -44.62 -2.08 -14.00
N PRO A 443 -45.22 -3.19 -14.45
CA PRO A 443 -44.67 -3.96 -15.55
C PRO A 443 -44.56 -3.06 -16.80
N HIS A 444 -43.37 -2.99 -17.39
CA HIS A 444 -43.12 -2.27 -18.62
C HIS A 444 -42.85 -3.25 -19.77
N SER A 445 -43.28 -2.88 -20.98
CA SER A 445 -43.16 -3.72 -22.18
C SER A 445 -41.73 -3.79 -22.75
N SER A 446 -40.84 -2.88 -22.36
CA SER A 446 -39.47 -2.84 -22.88
C SER A 446 -38.49 -3.67 -22.03
N LEU A 447 -37.80 -4.59 -22.70
CA LEU A 447 -36.83 -5.50 -22.07
C LEU A 447 -35.69 -4.73 -21.40
N LEU A 448 -35.22 -3.63 -22.02
CA LEU A 448 -34.12 -2.83 -21.52
C LEU A 448 -34.48 -2.12 -20.21
N ARG A 449 -35.70 -1.57 -20.07
CA ARG A 449 -36.15 -0.96 -18.80
C ARG A 449 -36.30 -2.01 -17.69
N HIS A 450 -36.77 -3.20 -18.04
CA HIS A 450 -36.89 -4.30 -17.08
C HIS A 450 -35.52 -4.75 -16.55
N GLU A 451 -34.57 -5.01 -17.45
CA GLU A 451 -33.21 -5.39 -17.05
C GLU A 451 -32.48 -4.26 -16.31
N CYS A 452 -32.75 -3.00 -16.66
CA CYS A 452 -32.20 -1.85 -15.96
C CYS A 452 -32.70 -1.79 -14.52
N TYR A 453 -34.01 -1.93 -14.29
CA TYR A 453 -34.57 -2.03 -12.94
C TYR A 453 -33.95 -3.20 -12.15
N LYS A 454 -33.78 -4.35 -12.79
CA LYS A 454 -33.21 -5.56 -12.17
C LYS A 454 -31.76 -5.34 -11.73
N ILE A 455 -30.90 -4.79 -12.58
CA ILE A 455 -29.50 -4.55 -12.25
C ILE A 455 -29.37 -3.38 -11.26
N MET A 456 -29.98 -2.23 -11.56
CA MET A 456 -29.76 -1.00 -10.80
C MET A 456 -30.41 -1.04 -9.42
N ILE A 457 -31.65 -1.52 -9.33
CA ILE A 457 -32.43 -1.49 -8.08
C ILE A 457 -32.41 -2.86 -7.39
N ALA A 458 -32.78 -3.94 -8.08
CA ALA A 458 -32.89 -5.24 -7.42
C ALA A 458 -31.52 -5.81 -7.00
N ASN A 459 -30.48 -5.66 -7.84
CA ASN A 459 -29.10 -6.02 -7.52
C ASN A 459 -28.32 -4.88 -6.82
N ARG A 460 -28.97 -3.73 -6.55
CA ARG A 460 -28.39 -2.57 -5.85
C ARG A 460 -27.15 -1.97 -6.52
N ALA A 461 -26.94 -2.23 -7.80
CA ALA A 461 -25.80 -1.66 -8.54
C ALA A 461 -25.81 -0.12 -8.48
N ALA A 462 -26.99 0.52 -8.47
CA ALA A 462 -27.09 1.98 -8.37
C ALA A 462 -26.43 2.54 -7.11
N LEU A 463 -26.62 1.89 -5.95
CA LEU A 463 -26.04 2.36 -4.68
C LEU A 463 -24.52 2.25 -4.70
N VAL A 464 -23.98 1.16 -5.26
CA VAL A 464 -22.54 0.96 -5.39
C VAL A 464 -21.95 1.98 -6.34
N LEU A 465 -22.53 2.16 -7.54
CA LEU A 465 -22.03 3.10 -8.54
C LEU A 465 -22.10 4.55 -8.04
N LEU A 466 -23.17 4.93 -7.31
CA LEU A 466 -23.26 6.26 -6.70
C LEU A 466 -22.19 6.47 -5.62
N ALA A 467 -21.92 5.47 -4.78
CA ALA A 467 -20.89 5.58 -3.75
C ALA A 467 -19.49 5.74 -4.35
N PHE A 468 -19.12 4.89 -5.32
CA PHE A 468 -17.81 4.98 -5.98
C PHE A 468 -17.68 6.20 -6.90
N GLY A 469 -18.75 6.59 -7.57
CA GLY A 469 -18.79 7.83 -8.35
C GLY A 469 -18.63 9.06 -7.47
N PHE A 470 -19.29 9.10 -6.32
CA PHE A 470 -19.11 10.17 -5.32
C PHE A 470 -17.69 10.20 -4.77
N LEU A 471 -17.11 9.04 -4.41
CA LEU A 471 -15.72 8.97 -3.92
C LEU A 471 -14.71 9.48 -4.95
N ALA A 472 -14.83 9.04 -6.21
CA ALA A 472 -13.97 9.50 -7.30
C ALA A 472 -14.15 11.00 -7.57
N GLY A 473 -15.39 11.48 -7.65
CA GLY A 473 -15.68 12.91 -7.84
C GLY A 473 -15.22 13.79 -6.67
N TYR A 474 -15.39 13.32 -5.42
CA TYR A 474 -14.95 14.03 -4.22
C TYR A 474 -13.43 14.16 -4.14
N ARG A 475 -12.69 13.09 -4.47
CA ARG A 475 -11.22 13.10 -4.55
C ARG A 475 -10.72 14.18 -5.52
N GLU A 476 -11.27 14.21 -6.72
CA GLU A 476 -10.93 15.22 -7.74
C GLU A 476 -11.33 16.64 -7.31
N TRP A 477 -12.39 16.76 -6.51
CA TRP A 477 -12.82 18.04 -5.95
C TRP A 477 -11.89 18.55 -4.83
N GLU A 478 -11.41 17.64 -3.97
CA GLU A 478 -10.49 17.95 -2.87
C GLU A 478 -9.09 18.30 -3.38
N HIS A 479 -8.71 17.79 -4.55
CA HIS A 479 -7.43 18.12 -5.17
C HIS A 479 -7.29 19.63 -5.34
N SER A 480 -6.21 20.18 -4.77
CA SER A 480 -5.95 21.62 -4.75
C SER A 480 -4.83 21.94 -5.72
N TYR A 481 -5.14 22.76 -6.72
CA TYR A 481 -4.16 23.28 -7.67
C TYR A 481 -3.74 24.67 -7.21
N HIS A 482 -2.43 24.87 -7.05
CA HIS A 482 -1.86 26.17 -6.70
C HIS A 482 -0.94 26.63 -7.85
N PRO A 483 -1.22 27.76 -8.50
CA PRO A 483 -0.31 28.31 -9.50
C PRO A 483 0.96 28.79 -8.80
N SER A 484 2.13 28.37 -9.29
CA SER A 484 3.40 28.94 -8.87
C SER A 484 3.51 30.39 -9.36
N ALA A 485 4.39 31.20 -8.75
CA ALA A 485 4.61 32.58 -9.19
C ALA A 485 5.02 32.66 -10.68
N GLN A 486 5.83 31.70 -11.13
CA GLN A 486 6.22 31.53 -12.53
C GLN A 486 5.04 31.21 -13.45
N GLU A 487 4.16 30.31 -13.03
CA GLU A 487 2.97 29.94 -13.80
C GLU A 487 1.95 31.10 -13.85
N ALA A 488 1.84 31.90 -12.77
CA ALA A 488 1.01 33.10 -12.75
C ALA A 488 1.52 34.18 -13.74
N TYR A 489 2.83 34.37 -13.85
CA TYR A 489 3.44 35.26 -14.85
C TYR A 489 3.14 34.77 -16.28
N TYR A 490 3.35 33.47 -16.55
CA TYR A 490 3.03 32.86 -17.83
C TYR A 490 1.56 33.01 -18.20
N GLN A 491 0.66 32.79 -17.24
CA GLN A 491 -0.78 32.95 -17.41
C GLN A 491 -1.17 34.39 -17.78
N ASP A 492 -0.65 35.40 -17.09
CA ASP A 492 -0.97 36.81 -17.37
C ASP A 492 -0.52 37.22 -18.79
N ILE A 493 0.69 36.83 -19.20
CA ILE A 493 1.19 37.13 -20.54
C ILE A 493 0.38 36.40 -21.61
N MET A 494 0.13 35.10 -21.45
CA MET A 494 -0.59 34.32 -22.45
C MET A 494 -2.05 34.76 -22.63
N LEU A 495 -2.71 35.21 -21.56
CA LEU A 495 -4.07 35.76 -21.65
C LEU A 495 -4.12 37.09 -22.42
N ARG A 496 -3.04 37.90 -22.40
CA ARG A 496 -2.93 39.11 -23.23
C ARG A 496 -2.65 38.78 -24.69
N LEU A 497 -1.88 37.72 -24.93
CA LEU A 497 -1.50 37.29 -26.28
C LEU A 497 -2.56 36.41 -26.98
N GLU A 498 -3.56 35.91 -26.26
CA GLU A 498 -4.58 34.96 -26.74
C GLU A 498 -5.16 35.31 -28.13
N GLY A 499 -5.19 34.33 -29.05
CA GLY A 499 -5.69 34.49 -30.42
C GLY A 499 -4.60 34.72 -31.47
N GLU A 500 -4.93 35.38 -32.57
CA GLU A 500 -4.00 35.64 -33.69
C GLU A 500 -2.85 36.58 -33.31
N LEU A 501 -1.71 36.42 -34.00
CA LEU A 501 -0.55 37.31 -33.90
C LEU A 501 -0.85 38.63 -34.60
N THR A 502 -0.84 39.72 -33.82
CA THR A 502 -0.96 41.10 -34.33
C THR A 502 0.34 41.86 -34.06
N GLU A 503 0.60 42.94 -34.80
CA GLU A 503 1.81 43.77 -34.62
C GLU A 503 1.96 44.28 -33.17
N GLU A 504 0.85 44.64 -32.51
CA GLU A 504 0.87 45.07 -31.09
C GLU A 504 1.34 43.96 -30.14
N LYS A 505 0.91 42.72 -30.38
CA LYS A 505 1.31 41.54 -29.58
C LYS A 505 2.76 41.15 -29.83
N GLU A 506 3.20 41.26 -31.07
CA GLU A 506 4.59 41.04 -31.45
C GLU A 506 5.52 42.05 -30.76
N GLN A 507 5.16 43.33 -30.75
CA GLN A 507 5.89 44.36 -30.02
C GLN A 507 5.97 44.07 -28.51
N LEU A 508 4.89 43.58 -27.91
CA LEU A 508 4.89 43.17 -26.51
C LEU A 508 5.92 42.06 -26.22
N ILE A 509 5.96 41.01 -27.05
CA ILE A 509 6.90 39.90 -26.88
C ILE A 509 8.35 40.35 -27.07
N LEU A 510 8.62 41.16 -28.10
CA LEU A 510 9.96 41.68 -28.37
C LEU A 510 10.44 42.63 -27.27
N SER A 511 9.54 43.45 -26.71
CA SER A 511 9.88 44.34 -25.58
C SER A 511 10.22 43.57 -24.29
N GLU A 512 9.49 42.50 -23.99
CA GLU A 512 9.81 41.61 -22.87
C GLU A 512 11.14 40.87 -23.12
N GLN A 513 11.41 40.41 -24.35
CA GLN A 513 12.69 39.81 -24.69
C GLN A 513 13.86 40.79 -24.48
N ALA A 514 13.71 42.04 -24.93
CA ALA A 514 14.71 43.08 -24.74
C ALA A 514 14.97 43.38 -23.25
N ARG A 515 13.91 43.39 -22.42
CA ARG A 515 14.03 43.53 -20.97
C ARG A 515 14.84 42.40 -20.32
N TYR A 516 14.66 41.16 -20.76
CA TYR A 516 15.49 40.03 -20.29
C TYR A 516 16.93 40.14 -20.76
N GLN A 517 17.14 40.49 -22.03
CA GLN A 517 18.49 40.65 -22.58
C GLN A 517 19.28 41.73 -21.84
N GLU A 518 18.63 42.87 -21.54
CA GLU A 518 19.25 43.94 -20.74
C GLU A 518 19.63 43.47 -19.34
N ALA A 519 18.78 42.65 -18.69
CA ALA A 519 19.09 42.09 -17.38
C ALA A 519 20.30 41.13 -17.44
N PHE A 520 20.40 40.28 -18.48
CA PHE A 520 21.56 39.39 -18.67
C PHE A 520 22.84 40.16 -19.00
N ASP A 521 22.76 41.20 -19.82
CA ASP A 521 23.89 42.06 -20.17
C ASP A 521 24.41 42.82 -18.93
N ARG A 522 23.50 43.30 -18.07
CA ARG A 522 23.86 43.94 -16.78
C ARG A 522 24.52 42.96 -15.81
N ILE A 523 24.02 41.72 -15.70
CA ILE A 523 24.69 40.68 -14.89
C ILE A 523 26.11 40.43 -15.41
N SER A 524 26.25 40.26 -16.72
CA SER A 524 27.55 40.04 -17.37
C SER A 524 28.53 41.21 -17.16
N GLN A 525 28.02 42.45 -17.15
CA GLN A 525 28.82 43.64 -16.85
C GLN A 525 29.29 43.66 -15.39
N ILE A 526 28.41 43.32 -14.45
CA ILE A 526 28.76 43.25 -13.03
C ILE A 526 29.80 42.14 -12.78
N ASP A 527 29.66 40.99 -13.43
CA ASP A 527 30.64 39.88 -13.36
C ASP A 527 32.03 40.30 -13.84
N ARG A 528 32.10 41.10 -14.91
CA ARG A 528 33.37 41.68 -15.37
C ARG A 528 33.97 42.64 -14.35
N MET A 529 33.16 43.55 -13.78
CA MET A 529 33.65 44.50 -12.77
C MET A 529 34.15 43.82 -11.47
N VAL A 530 33.56 42.68 -11.09
CA VAL A 530 34.04 41.85 -9.97
C VAL A 530 35.34 41.14 -10.35
N SER A 531 35.42 40.57 -11.56
CA SER A 531 36.62 39.88 -12.07
C SER A 531 37.82 40.83 -12.23
N ASP A 532 37.57 42.07 -12.63
CA ASP A 532 38.58 43.13 -12.78
C ASP A 532 38.98 43.77 -11.43
N GLY A 533 38.35 43.36 -10.33
CA GLY A 533 38.64 43.83 -8.97
C GLY A 533 38.11 45.24 -8.64
N GLU A 534 37.25 45.82 -9.49
CA GLU A 534 36.68 47.16 -9.29
C GLU A 534 35.64 47.22 -8.16
N ILE A 535 35.00 46.08 -7.86
CA ILE A 535 33.94 45.96 -6.86
C ILE A 535 34.17 44.67 -6.05
N SER A 536 33.91 44.71 -4.74
CA SER A 536 33.93 43.49 -3.91
C SER A 536 32.83 42.50 -4.34
N GLU A 537 33.10 41.20 -4.24
CA GLU A 537 32.15 40.14 -4.61
C GLU A 537 30.79 40.29 -3.92
N ARG A 538 30.79 40.67 -2.64
CA ARG A 538 29.57 40.98 -1.86
C ARG A 538 28.75 42.12 -2.46
N THR A 539 29.41 43.21 -2.87
CA THR A 539 28.72 44.35 -3.51
C THR A 539 28.29 44.01 -4.95
N GLY A 540 28.98 43.08 -5.61
CA GLY A 540 28.56 42.50 -6.89
C GLY A 540 27.25 41.74 -6.76
N GLU A 541 27.16 40.82 -5.80
CA GLU A 541 25.94 40.04 -5.54
C GLU A 541 24.74 40.90 -5.13
N GLU A 542 24.96 41.92 -4.28
CA GLU A 542 23.92 42.89 -3.92
C GLU A 542 23.37 43.64 -5.14
N ARG A 543 24.23 43.97 -6.12
CA ARG A 543 23.81 44.62 -7.39
C ARG A 543 23.13 43.66 -8.36
N LYS A 544 23.48 42.38 -8.36
CA LYS A 544 22.82 41.37 -9.20
C LYS A 544 21.43 40.98 -8.69
N ALA A 545 21.15 41.17 -7.40
CA ALA A 545 19.87 40.79 -6.78
C ALA A 545 18.65 41.29 -7.57
N GLU A 546 18.66 42.55 -8.03
CA GLU A 546 17.58 43.12 -8.84
C GLU A 546 17.43 42.41 -10.20
N CYS A 547 18.54 42.10 -10.87
CA CYS A 547 18.53 41.37 -12.13
C CYS A 547 18.12 39.90 -11.95
N TYR A 548 18.45 39.28 -10.82
CA TYR A 548 17.98 37.93 -10.47
C TYR A 548 16.46 37.87 -10.26
N THR A 549 15.84 38.93 -9.70
CA THR A 549 14.38 38.97 -9.60
C THR A 549 13.68 38.99 -10.96
N VAL A 550 14.29 39.62 -11.96
CA VAL A 550 13.76 39.65 -13.33
C VAL A 550 14.00 38.31 -14.02
N THR A 551 15.25 37.84 -14.04
CA THR A 551 15.65 36.60 -14.73
C THR A 551 15.02 35.33 -14.15
N ALA A 552 14.56 35.35 -12.89
CA ALA A 552 13.80 34.25 -12.29
C ALA A 552 12.54 33.83 -13.07
N PHE A 553 11.94 34.74 -13.85
CA PHE A 553 10.77 34.45 -14.70
C PHE A 553 11.13 34.07 -16.15
N TYR A 554 12.40 34.14 -16.52
CA TYR A 554 12.88 33.84 -17.87
C TYR A 554 12.48 32.43 -18.38
N PRO A 555 12.55 31.34 -17.58
CA PRO A 555 12.09 30.03 -18.03
C PRO A 555 10.60 30.01 -18.43
N SER A 556 9.78 30.82 -17.77
CA SER A 556 8.35 30.96 -18.11
C SER A 556 8.14 31.79 -19.37
N PHE A 557 8.93 32.84 -19.57
CA PHE A 557 8.95 33.61 -20.81
C PHE A 557 9.41 32.76 -22.00
N MET A 558 10.37 31.86 -21.83
CA MET A 558 10.82 30.95 -22.89
C MET A 558 9.70 30.08 -23.45
N ARG A 559 8.71 29.68 -22.63
CA ARG A 559 7.50 28.98 -23.12
C ARG A 559 6.66 29.86 -24.04
N VAL A 560 6.54 31.15 -23.72
CA VAL A 560 5.85 32.14 -24.58
C VAL A 560 6.62 32.35 -25.88
N TRP A 561 7.95 32.49 -25.77
CA TRP A 561 8.85 32.68 -26.90
C TRP A 561 8.81 31.48 -27.86
N GLU A 562 8.74 30.27 -27.33
CA GLU A 562 8.61 29.05 -28.12
C GLU A 562 7.31 29.04 -28.92
N GLN A 563 6.17 29.41 -28.31
CA GLN A 563 4.90 29.57 -29.04
C GLN A 563 4.97 30.67 -30.11
N TYR A 564 5.59 31.81 -29.79
CA TYR A 564 5.75 32.91 -30.75
C TYR A 564 6.54 32.47 -31.99
N ARG A 565 7.72 31.86 -31.78
CA ARG A 565 8.54 31.33 -32.88
C ARG A 565 7.75 30.33 -33.73
N GLN A 566 7.02 29.43 -33.07
CA GLN A 566 6.19 28.43 -33.71
C GLN A 566 5.05 29.03 -34.56
N ILE A 567 4.42 30.10 -34.10
CA ILE A 567 3.37 30.82 -34.84
C ILE A 567 3.96 31.60 -36.02
N CYS A 568 5.15 32.18 -35.89
CA CYS A 568 5.84 32.85 -36.99
C CYS A 568 6.21 31.90 -38.14
N GLU A 569 6.62 30.66 -37.83
CA GLU A 569 7.03 29.67 -38.84
C GLU A 569 5.82 29.04 -39.59
N ASP A 570 4.76 28.64 -38.88
CA ASP A 570 3.67 27.81 -39.44
C ASP A 570 2.26 28.44 -39.37
N GLY A 571 2.13 29.62 -38.74
CA GLY A 571 0.85 30.21 -38.37
C GLY A 571 0.14 29.49 -37.21
N GLY A 572 -0.89 30.11 -36.65
CA GLY A 572 -1.67 29.55 -35.53
C GLY A 572 -2.19 30.63 -34.58
N HIS A 573 -2.67 30.19 -33.42
CA HIS A 573 -3.18 31.06 -32.36
C HIS A 573 -2.42 30.84 -31.06
N PHE A 574 -2.21 31.90 -30.28
CA PHE A 574 -1.73 31.77 -28.91
C PHE A 574 -2.80 31.15 -28.01
N ILE A 575 -2.43 30.11 -27.27
CA ILE A 575 -3.32 29.43 -26.32
C ILE A 575 -2.62 29.22 -24.98
N TYR A 576 -3.31 29.57 -23.90
CA TYR A 576 -2.89 29.19 -22.56
C TYR A 576 -3.13 27.69 -22.34
N ASP A 577 -2.06 26.91 -22.36
CA ASP A 577 -2.06 25.45 -22.47
C ASP A 577 -2.11 24.72 -21.12
N THR A 578 -1.61 25.31 -20.03
CA THR A 578 -1.41 24.62 -18.75
C THR A 578 -2.66 23.93 -18.20
N GLY A 579 -3.84 24.58 -18.28
CA GLY A 579 -5.10 23.96 -17.85
C GLY A 579 -5.47 22.71 -18.65
N TYR A 580 -5.20 22.72 -19.97
CA TYR A 580 -5.41 21.56 -20.83
C TYR A 580 -4.40 20.44 -20.54
N LEU A 581 -3.14 20.78 -20.24
CA LEU A 581 -2.12 19.80 -19.87
C LEU A 581 -2.47 19.05 -18.59
N PHE A 582 -3.03 19.73 -17.58
CA PHE A 582 -3.55 19.08 -16.37
C PHE A 582 -4.77 18.20 -16.68
N LEU A 583 -5.68 18.65 -17.55
CA LEU A 583 -6.88 17.89 -17.92
C LEU A 583 -6.53 16.57 -18.65
N PHE A 584 -5.52 16.60 -19.53
CA PHE A 584 -5.03 15.44 -20.26
C PHE A 584 -4.01 14.59 -19.47
N GLY A 585 -3.64 15.01 -18.27
CA GLY A 585 -2.71 14.25 -17.44
C GLY A 585 -1.26 14.25 -17.90
N ILE A 586 -0.90 15.25 -18.70
CA ILE A 586 0.50 15.51 -19.06
C ILE A 586 1.20 16.22 -17.89
N LYS A 587 0.48 17.09 -17.18
CA LYS A 587 0.90 17.68 -15.91
C LYS A 587 0.05 17.10 -14.77
N GLY A 588 0.68 16.47 -13.78
CA GLY A 588 0.04 15.97 -12.56
C GLY A 588 -0.27 14.46 -12.53
N GLU A 589 -0.33 13.90 -11.32
CA GLU A 589 -0.53 12.48 -11.03
C GLU A 589 -1.90 12.25 -10.37
N GLY A 590 -2.78 11.43 -10.96
CA GLY A 590 -4.11 11.22 -10.38
C GLY A 590 -5.00 10.15 -11.02
N PHE A 591 -4.80 9.86 -12.31
CA PHE A 591 -5.67 8.96 -13.09
C PHE A 591 -5.73 7.53 -12.56
N LEU A 592 -4.64 7.04 -11.97
CA LEU A 592 -4.54 5.64 -11.55
C LEU A 592 -5.52 5.31 -10.43
N ALA A 593 -5.66 6.22 -9.46
CA ALA A 593 -6.53 5.99 -8.33
C ALA A 593 -8.01 6.17 -8.67
N ASP A 594 -8.34 7.11 -9.57
CA ASP A 594 -9.68 7.22 -10.14
C ASP A 594 -10.07 5.94 -10.87
N LEU A 595 -9.20 5.44 -11.74
CA LEU A 595 -9.43 4.19 -12.45
C LEU A 595 -9.62 3.03 -11.46
N LEU A 596 -8.80 2.94 -10.41
CA LEU A 596 -8.93 1.92 -9.37
C LEU A 596 -10.30 1.97 -8.68
N LEU A 597 -10.75 3.17 -8.24
CA LEU A 597 -12.05 3.36 -7.62
C LEU A 597 -13.20 2.97 -8.56
N LEU A 598 -13.15 3.43 -9.81
CA LEU A 598 -14.18 3.16 -10.80
C LEU A 598 -14.27 1.67 -11.15
N VAL A 599 -13.12 1.00 -11.34
CA VAL A 599 -13.06 -0.45 -11.61
C VAL A 599 -13.56 -1.25 -10.40
N CYS A 600 -13.21 -0.87 -9.17
CA CYS A 600 -13.76 -1.50 -7.96
C CYS A 600 -15.29 -1.37 -7.91
N GLY A 601 -15.81 -0.17 -8.22
CA GLY A 601 -17.25 0.07 -8.31
C GLY A 601 -17.93 -0.82 -9.35
N ILE A 602 -17.34 -0.95 -10.54
CA ILE A 602 -17.84 -1.80 -11.63
C ILE A 602 -17.85 -3.28 -11.24
N VAL A 603 -16.77 -3.79 -10.64
CA VAL A 603 -16.67 -5.18 -10.19
C VAL A 603 -17.77 -5.50 -9.18
N LEU A 604 -17.95 -4.63 -8.18
CA LEU A 604 -18.97 -4.82 -7.13
C LEU A 604 -20.40 -4.66 -7.67
N ALA A 605 -20.62 -3.72 -8.58
CA ALA A 605 -21.93 -3.46 -9.17
C ALA A 605 -22.40 -4.57 -10.12
N PHE A 606 -21.51 -5.10 -10.97
CA PHE A 606 -21.87 -6.00 -12.05
C PHE A 606 -21.41 -7.46 -11.90
N GLY A 607 -20.64 -7.81 -10.86
CA GLY A 607 -20.22 -9.20 -10.65
C GLY A 607 -21.37 -10.21 -10.49
N ASN A 608 -22.55 -9.76 -10.03
CA ASN A 608 -23.77 -10.58 -9.98
C ASN A 608 -24.75 -10.32 -11.15
N ALA A 609 -24.38 -9.46 -12.13
CA ALA A 609 -25.31 -9.00 -13.16
C ALA A 609 -25.85 -10.12 -14.06
N ALA A 610 -25.04 -11.15 -14.36
CA ALA A 610 -25.47 -12.33 -15.11
C ALA A 610 -25.60 -13.60 -14.24
N ALA A 611 -24.81 -13.71 -13.17
CA ALA A 611 -24.87 -14.84 -12.24
C ALA A 611 -26.20 -14.93 -11.47
N MET A 612 -26.95 -13.82 -11.34
CA MET A 612 -28.24 -13.82 -10.63
C MET A 612 -29.29 -14.72 -11.28
N GLU A 613 -29.26 -14.92 -12.60
CA GLU A 613 -30.18 -15.81 -13.29
C GLU A 613 -29.82 -17.29 -13.10
N ASP A 614 -28.53 -17.59 -12.98
CA ASP A 614 -28.03 -18.94 -12.73
C ASP A 614 -28.32 -19.38 -11.28
N THR A 615 -28.09 -18.51 -10.30
CA THR A 615 -28.39 -18.80 -8.88
C THR A 615 -29.87 -19.01 -8.63
N THR A 616 -30.74 -18.32 -9.37
CA THR A 616 -32.20 -18.47 -9.28
C THR A 616 -32.76 -19.58 -10.17
N GLY A 617 -31.94 -20.21 -11.02
CA GLY A 617 -32.38 -21.21 -12.00
C GLY A 617 -33.33 -20.67 -13.08
N THR A 618 -33.49 -19.34 -13.18
CA THR A 618 -34.47 -18.69 -14.06
C THR A 618 -34.13 -18.81 -15.53
N TRP A 619 -32.88 -19.17 -15.87
CA TRP A 619 -32.48 -19.43 -17.26
C TRP A 619 -33.32 -20.48 -17.95
N ASN A 620 -33.82 -21.49 -17.23
CA ASN A 620 -34.64 -22.55 -17.84
C ASN A 620 -35.97 -22.00 -18.37
N LEU A 621 -36.54 -21.00 -17.69
CA LEU A 621 -37.76 -20.31 -18.10
C LEU A 621 -37.48 -19.22 -19.15
N LEU A 622 -36.39 -18.46 -19.00
CA LEU A 622 -36.06 -17.39 -19.95
C LEU A 622 -35.67 -17.94 -21.33
N LYS A 623 -35.03 -19.12 -21.38
CA LYS A 623 -34.66 -19.79 -22.63
C LYS A 623 -35.87 -20.23 -23.45
N SER A 624 -37.01 -20.53 -22.82
CA SER A 624 -38.23 -20.91 -23.54
C SER A 624 -39.06 -19.72 -24.05
N THR A 625 -38.63 -18.48 -23.77
CA THR A 625 -39.31 -17.27 -24.26
C THR A 625 -38.83 -16.82 -25.65
N ARG A 626 -39.67 -16.10 -26.40
CA ARG A 626 -39.37 -15.57 -27.74
C ARG A 626 -38.11 -14.70 -27.83
N LYS A 627 -37.74 -14.00 -26.75
CA LYS A 627 -36.52 -13.16 -26.71
C LYS A 627 -35.27 -13.94 -26.26
N GLY A 628 -35.45 -15.09 -25.60
CA GLY A 628 -34.40 -16.04 -25.27
C GLY A 628 -33.25 -15.48 -24.42
N LYS A 629 -32.19 -16.29 -24.25
CA LYS A 629 -31.00 -15.94 -23.45
C LYS A 629 -30.15 -14.83 -24.09
N GLY A 630 -29.98 -14.85 -25.41
CA GLY A 630 -29.11 -13.92 -26.14
C GLY A 630 -29.53 -12.45 -26.00
N LYS A 631 -30.81 -12.13 -26.20
CA LYS A 631 -31.29 -10.74 -26.11
C LYS A 631 -31.25 -10.19 -24.69
N VAL A 632 -31.44 -11.03 -23.67
CA VAL A 632 -31.32 -10.63 -22.27
C VAL A 632 -29.87 -10.25 -21.95
N LEU A 633 -28.90 -11.09 -22.32
CA LEU A 633 -27.49 -10.79 -22.11
C LEU A 633 -27.04 -9.54 -22.89
N LEU A 634 -27.53 -9.36 -24.12
CA LEU A 634 -27.27 -8.14 -24.90
C LEU A 634 -27.80 -6.89 -24.20
N CYS A 635 -29.05 -6.91 -23.72
CA CYS A 635 -29.61 -5.78 -22.97
C CYS A 635 -28.83 -5.49 -21.69
N LYS A 636 -28.43 -6.52 -20.94
CA LYS A 636 -27.56 -6.35 -19.75
C LYS A 636 -26.21 -5.75 -20.13
N GLY A 637 -25.60 -6.19 -21.25
CA GLY A 637 -24.36 -5.63 -21.77
C GLY A 637 -24.48 -4.15 -22.12
N ILE A 638 -25.55 -3.76 -22.83
CA ILE A 638 -25.85 -2.36 -23.15
C ILE A 638 -26.00 -1.54 -21.86
N ILE A 639 -26.73 -2.04 -20.86
CA ILE A 639 -26.94 -1.32 -19.60
C ILE A 639 -25.63 -1.18 -18.82
N CYS A 640 -24.87 -2.26 -18.63
CA CYS A 640 -23.61 -2.23 -17.89
C CYS A 640 -22.58 -1.32 -18.58
N GLY A 641 -22.47 -1.42 -19.91
CA GLY A 641 -21.58 -0.56 -20.69
C GLY A 641 -21.96 0.92 -20.62
N LEU A 642 -23.25 1.25 -20.85
CA LEU A 642 -23.73 2.65 -20.79
C LEU A 642 -23.60 3.25 -19.38
N THR A 643 -23.91 2.47 -18.33
CA THR A 643 -23.80 2.98 -16.96
C THR A 643 -22.35 3.15 -16.51
N ALA A 644 -21.43 2.27 -16.93
CA ALA A 644 -20.00 2.45 -16.71
C ALA A 644 -19.44 3.66 -17.48
N ALA A 645 -19.89 3.87 -18.72
CA ALA A 645 -19.54 5.04 -19.52
C ALA A 645 -20.05 6.35 -18.90
N LEU A 646 -21.27 6.36 -18.34
CA LEU A 646 -21.77 7.52 -17.61
C LEU A 646 -20.99 7.76 -16.31
N LEU A 647 -20.56 6.69 -15.63
CA LEU A 647 -19.79 6.80 -14.40
C LEU A 647 -18.41 7.44 -14.65
N SER A 648 -17.74 7.16 -15.78
CA SER A 648 -16.43 7.79 -16.09
C SER A 648 -16.52 9.31 -16.22
N LEU A 649 -17.68 9.85 -16.58
CA LEU A 649 -17.87 11.29 -16.73
C LEU A 649 -17.84 12.02 -15.39
N VAL A 650 -18.12 11.35 -14.27
CA VAL A 650 -18.17 11.98 -12.94
C VAL A 650 -16.81 12.58 -12.53
N PRO A 651 -15.72 11.80 -12.40
CA PRO A 651 -14.42 12.37 -12.05
C PRO A 651 -13.90 13.32 -13.14
N PHE A 652 -14.16 13.03 -14.41
CA PHE A 652 -13.78 13.90 -15.52
C PHE A 652 -14.39 15.31 -15.41
N VAL A 653 -15.70 15.41 -15.15
CA VAL A 653 -16.39 16.70 -14.98
C VAL A 653 -15.92 17.42 -13.72
N CYS A 654 -15.77 16.70 -12.60
CA CYS A 654 -15.24 17.28 -11.35
C CYS A 654 -13.86 17.90 -11.56
N ARG A 655 -12.96 17.17 -12.23
CA ARG A 655 -11.62 17.65 -12.60
C ARG A 655 -11.68 18.87 -13.51
N ALA A 656 -12.46 18.81 -14.59
CA ALA A 656 -12.57 19.91 -15.54
C ALA A 656 -13.09 21.20 -14.87
N VAL A 657 -14.06 21.09 -13.97
CA VAL A 657 -14.58 22.22 -13.18
C VAL A 657 -13.50 22.76 -12.23
N ARG A 658 -12.81 21.88 -11.48
CA ARG A 658 -11.80 22.28 -10.51
C ARG A 658 -10.59 22.96 -11.17
N ILE A 659 -10.11 22.40 -12.27
CA ILE A 659 -9.06 23.00 -13.11
C ILE A 659 -9.55 24.34 -13.65
N GLY A 660 -10.77 24.41 -14.21
CA GLY A 660 -11.33 25.62 -14.77
C GLY A 660 -11.51 26.79 -13.78
N MET A 661 -11.60 26.49 -12.47
CA MET A 661 -11.63 27.52 -11.41
C MET A 661 -10.26 28.16 -11.14
N VAL A 662 -9.16 27.45 -11.42
CA VAL A 662 -7.79 27.89 -11.14
C VAL A 662 -7.09 28.37 -12.42
N PHE A 663 -7.24 27.58 -13.49
CA PHE A 663 -6.65 27.81 -14.80
C PHE A 663 -7.78 28.07 -15.83
N PRO A 664 -7.87 29.26 -16.41
CA PRO A 664 -8.92 29.60 -17.36
C PRO A 664 -8.75 28.80 -18.65
N LEU A 665 -9.72 27.93 -18.94
CA LEU A 665 -9.78 27.10 -20.15
C LEU A 665 -10.41 27.88 -21.31
N ARG A 666 -9.65 28.83 -21.89
CA ARG A 666 -10.07 29.61 -23.07
C ARG A 666 -9.47 29.04 -24.35
N GLY A 667 -9.88 29.55 -25.52
CA GLY A 667 -9.40 29.05 -26.80
C GLY A 667 -9.94 27.66 -27.20
N SER A 668 -11.08 27.22 -26.67
CA SER A 668 -11.63 25.88 -26.95
C SER A 668 -11.96 25.62 -28.42
N GLY A 669 -12.14 26.68 -29.22
CA GLY A 669 -12.38 26.63 -30.66
C GLY A 669 -11.12 26.61 -31.53
N PHE A 670 -9.93 26.82 -30.94
CA PHE A 670 -8.65 26.73 -31.64
C PHE A 670 -8.28 25.27 -31.92
N LEU A 671 -7.24 25.06 -32.73
CA LEU A 671 -6.83 23.73 -33.15
C LEU A 671 -5.93 23.09 -32.10
N VAL A 672 -5.98 21.77 -31.96
CA VAL A 672 -5.12 21.03 -31.02
C VAL A 672 -3.63 21.25 -31.33
N ARG A 673 -3.26 21.44 -32.61
CA ARG A 673 -1.89 21.77 -33.03
C ARG A 673 -1.34 23.08 -32.43
N ASP A 674 -2.22 23.97 -31.97
CA ASP A 674 -1.83 25.25 -31.39
C ASP A 674 -1.33 25.05 -29.94
N ILE A 675 -1.58 23.88 -29.33
CA ILE A 675 -0.98 23.47 -28.05
C ILE A 675 0.42 22.89 -28.34
N PRO A 676 1.51 23.45 -27.78
CA PRO A 676 2.89 23.07 -28.13
C PRO A 676 3.17 21.57 -28.02
N CYS A 677 2.69 20.91 -26.97
CA CYS A 677 2.90 19.48 -26.74
C CYS A 677 2.30 18.56 -27.82
N PHE A 678 1.29 19.02 -28.57
CA PHE A 678 0.61 18.22 -29.60
C PHE A 678 1.03 18.58 -31.04
N ARG A 679 1.95 19.52 -31.19
CA ARG A 679 2.36 20.06 -32.50
C ARG A 679 3.35 19.15 -33.24
N GLN A 680 4.29 18.52 -32.52
CA GLN A 680 5.30 17.62 -33.10
C GLN A 680 4.76 16.25 -33.55
N GLY A 681 3.43 16.05 -33.44
CA GLY A 681 2.79 14.78 -33.72
C GLY A 681 2.51 13.98 -32.46
N ILE A 682 1.60 13.02 -32.58
CA ILE A 682 1.22 12.10 -31.51
C ILE A 682 2.02 10.83 -31.77
N SER A 683 3.28 10.81 -31.35
CA SER A 683 4.14 9.62 -31.46
C SER A 683 3.60 8.51 -30.55
N GLY A 684 2.89 7.53 -31.12
CA GLY A 684 2.38 6.39 -30.35
C GLY A 684 1.09 5.77 -30.89
N ILE A 685 0.31 6.49 -31.69
CA ILE A 685 -0.86 5.93 -32.38
C ILE A 685 -0.38 5.41 -33.74
N GLY A 686 -0.18 4.09 -33.87
CA GLY A 686 0.49 3.40 -34.98
C GLY A 686 -0.10 3.53 -36.40
N THR A 687 -0.83 4.60 -36.71
CA THR A 687 -1.37 4.90 -38.05
C THR A 687 -1.22 6.37 -38.38
N TRP A 688 -0.32 6.69 -39.31
CA TRP A 688 0.03 8.04 -39.81
C TRP A 688 -1.19 8.91 -40.23
N TRP A 689 -2.29 8.28 -40.65
CA TRP A 689 -3.53 8.97 -41.04
C TRP A 689 -4.31 9.55 -39.85
N CYS A 690 -4.26 8.93 -38.68
CA CYS A 690 -4.96 9.43 -37.49
C CYS A 690 -4.23 10.63 -36.87
N GLU A 691 -2.91 10.66 -36.96
CA GLU A 691 -2.06 11.72 -36.39
C GLU A 691 -2.41 13.09 -36.98
N LYS A 692 -2.45 13.19 -38.32
CA LYS A 692 -2.79 14.44 -39.02
C LYS A 692 -4.25 14.87 -38.81
N SER A 693 -5.17 13.93 -38.60
CA SER A 693 -6.58 14.25 -38.34
C SER A 693 -6.83 14.73 -36.92
N ILE A 694 -6.07 14.27 -35.93
CA ILE A 694 -6.25 14.69 -34.53
C ILE A 694 -5.72 16.12 -34.31
N CYS A 695 -4.60 16.47 -34.93
CA CYS A 695 -4.04 17.84 -34.83
C CYS A 695 -4.93 18.91 -35.47
N MET A 696 -5.85 18.50 -36.36
CA MET A 696 -6.83 19.36 -37.04
C MET A 696 -8.19 19.42 -36.33
N LEU A 697 -8.37 18.68 -35.22
CA LEU A 697 -9.56 18.81 -34.39
C LEU A 697 -9.50 20.12 -33.59
N PRO A 698 -10.65 20.75 -33.34
CA PRO A 698 -10.72 21.82 -32.35
C PRO A 698 -10.49 21.25 -30.95
N VAL A 699 -9.95 22.05 -30.02
CA VAL A 699 -9.63 21.60 -28.66
C VAL A 699 -10.84 20.97 -27.95
N TRP A 700 -12.05 21.52 -28.09
CA TRP A 700 -13.27 20.91 -27.53
C TRP A 700 -13.56 19.51 -28.07
N GLY A 701 -13.25 19.26 -29.35
CA GLY A 701 -13.42 17.96 -30.01
C GLY A 701 -12.45 16.92 -29.45
N PHE A 702 -11.22 17.35 -29.13
CA PHE A 702 -10.22 16.49 -28.49
C PHE A 702 -10.56 16.19 -27.02
N VAL A 703 -11.07 17.17 -26.28
CA VAL A 703 -11.61 16.97 -24.91
C VAL A 703 -12.75 15.93 -24.93
N LEU A 704 -13.66 16.01 -25.90
CA LEU A 704 -14.73 15.03 -26.08
C LEU A 704 -14.19 13.65 -26.44
N LEU A 705 -13.23 13.56 -27.38
CA LEU A 705 -12.58 12.31 -27.74
C LEU A 705 -11.92 11.64 -26.54
N TYR A 706 -11.22 12.42 -25.71
CA TYR A 706 -10.60 11.93 -24.49
C TYR A 706 -11.62 11.40 -23.48
N ALA A 707 -12.70 12.14 -23.22
CA ALA A 707 -13.79 11.67 -22.35
C ALA A 707 -14.45 10.37 -22.88
N LEU A 708 -14.65 10.27 -24.19
CA LEU A 708 -15.18 9.07 -24.84
C LEU A 708 -14.21 7.88 -24.75
N SER A 709 -12.90 8.12 -24.83
CA SER A 709 -11.90 7.06 -24.67
C SER A 709 -11.93 6.45 -23.26
N GLN A 710 -12.01 7.30 -22.22
CA GLN A 710 -12.15 6.85 -20.83
C GLN A 710 -13.46 6.09 -20.60
N ALA A 711 -14.55 6.58 -21.20
CA ALA A 711 -15.84 5.91 -21.17
C ALA A 711 -15.80 4.52 -21.85
N ALA A 712 -15.08 4.40 -22.96
CA ALA A 712 -14.91 3.14 -23.68
C ALA A 712 -14.11 2.12 -22.85
N VAL A 713 -13.05 2.54 -22.16
CA VAL A 713 -12.25 1.65 -21.28
C VAL A 713 -13.11 1.10 -20.14
N LEU A 714 -13.87 1.95 -19.44
CA LEU A 714 -14.75 1.47 -18.37
C LEU A 714 -15.91 0.62 -18.88
N ALA A 715 -16.47 0.95 -20.04
CA ALA A 715 -17.49 0.10 -20.67
C ALA A 715 -16.91 -1.28 -21.01
N GLY A 716 -15.68 -1.35 -21.51
CA GLY A 716 -14.94 -2.59 -21.75
C GLY A 716 -14.74 -3.39 -20.46
N ALA A 717 -14.31 -2.74 -19.37
CA ALA A 717 -14.19 -3.38 -18.06
C ALA A 717 -15.52 -3.95 -17.56
N ALA A 718 -16.62 -3.20 -17.69
CA ALA A 718 -17.95 -3.66 -17.29
C ALA A 718 -18.45 -4.86 -18.11
N LEU A 719 -18.18 -4.88 -19.41
CA LEU A 719 -18.49 -6.02 -20.27
C LEU A 719 -17.63 -7.24 -19.93
N ALA A 720 -16.35 -7.05 -19.58
CA ALA A 720 -15.49 -8.12 -19.09
C ALA A 720 -16.03 -8.73 -17.79
N VAL A 721 -16.39 -7.90 -16.81
CA VAL A 721 -17.02 -8.36 -15.55
C VAL A 721 -18.32 -9.11 -15.82
N LEU A 722 -19.16 -8.63 -16.73
CA LEU A 722 -20.40 -9.31 -17.13
C LEU A 722 -20.12 -10.66 -17.79
N GLY A 723 -19.09 -10.74 -18.65
CA GLY A 723 -18.62 -11.98 -19.26
C GLY A 723 -18.13 -12.99 -18.23
N LEU A 724 -17.34 -12.55 -17.25
CA LEU A 724 -16.91 -13.36 -16.11
C LEU A 724 -18.11 -13.84 -15.27
N SER A 725 -19.09 -12.97 -15.05
CA SER A 725 -20.35 -13.28 -14.34
C SER A 725 -21.14 -14.39 -15.05
N ALA A 726 -21.27 -14.28 -16.38
CA ALA A 726 -21.96 -15.26 -17.20
C ALA A 726 -21.20 -16.60 -17.30
N TRP A 727 -19.87 -16.56 -17.24
CA TRP A 727 -19.03 -17.76 -17.27
C TRP A 727 -19.02 -18.50 -15.93
N ARG A 728 -18.83 -17.78 -14.82
CA ARG A 728 -18.68 -18.36 -13.47
C ARG A 728 -20.00 -18.85 -12.90
N ARG A 729 -21.14 -18.23 -13.26
CA ARG A 729 -22.50 -18.56 -12.78
C ARG A 729 -22.71 -18.41 -11.27
N GLU A 730 -21.67 -18.04 -10.52
CA GLU A 730 -21.65 -17.84 -9.07
C GLU A 730 -21.12 -16.42 -8.77
N PRO A 731 -21.80 -15.61 -7.94
CA PRO A 731 -21.43 -14.22 -7.72
C PRO A 731 -20.10 -14.06 -6.99
N LEU A 732 -19.86 -14.80 -5.90
CA LEU A 732 -18.62 -14.72 -5.12
C LEU A 732 -17.39 -15.06 -5.96
N GLY A 733 -17.47 -16.14 -6.75
CA GLY A 733 -16.41 -16.54 -7.66
C GLY A 733 -16.18 -15.58 -8.83
N THR A 734 -17.16 -14.73 -9.15
CA THR A 734 -17.03 -13.66 -10.16
C THR A 734 -16.34 -12.44 -9.56
N TYR A 735 -16.78 -11.96 -8.39
CA TYR A 735 -16.16 -10.82 -7.72
C TYR A 735 -14.66 -11.03 -7.51
N PHE A 736 -14.29 -12.22 -7.03
CA PHE A 736 -12.89 -12.57 -6.80
C PHE A 736 -12.06 -12.55 -8.10
N LEU A 737 -12.54 -13.23 -9.14
CA LEU A 737 -11.81 -13.34 -10.40
C LEU A 737 -11.72 -11.99 -11.13
N ALA A 738 -12.79 -11.20 -11.08
CA ALA A 738 -12.82 -9.86 -11.66
C ALA A 738 -11.89 -8.90 -10.90
N ALA A 739 -11.84 -8.98 -9.57
CA ALA A 739 -10.87 -8.23 -8.77
C ALA A 739 -9.44 -8.66 -9.12
N LEU A 740 -9.17 -9.95 -9.25
CA LEU A 740 -7.85 -10.46 -9.63
C LEU A 740 -7.40 -9.96 -11.01
N LEU A 741 -8.29 -9.92 -12.00
CA LEU A 741 -7.94 -9.55 -13.36
C LEU A 741 -7.90 -8.04 -13.60
N LEU A 742 -8.73 -7.25 -12.90
CA LEU A 742 -8.91 -5.82 -13.20
C LEU A 742 -8.44 -4.90 -12.07
N VAL A 743 -8.56 -5.32 -10.80
CA VAL A 743 -8.20 -4.49 -9.64
C VAL A 743 -6.74 -4.73 -9.24
N VAL A 744 -6.31 -6.00 -9.16
CA VAL A 744 -4.94 -6.34 -8.72
C VAL A 744 -3.87 -5.69 -9.61
N PRO A 745 -3.94 -5.71 -10.97
CA PRO A 745 -2.95 -5.03 -11.79
C PRO A 745 -2.85 -3.53 -11.50
N LEU A 746 -3.97 -2.86 -11.22
CA LEU A 746 -3.99 -1.44 -10.86
C LEU A 746 -3.37 -1.18 -9.48
N VAL A 747 -3.62 -2.06 -8.50
CA VAL A 747 -2.98 -2.00 -7.18
C VAL A 747 -1.47 -2.21 -7.32
N LEU A 748 -1.03 -3.14 -8.17
CA LEU A 748 0.40 -3.35 -8.45
C LEU A 748 1.04 -2.11 -9.08
N MET A 749 0.36 -1.44 -10.01
CA MET A 749 0.86 -0.16 -10.54
C MET A 749 0.94 0.91 -9.45
N PHE A 750 -0.05 0.96 -8.54
CA PHE A 750 -0.06 1.93 -7.44
C PHE A 750 1.08 1.69 -6.45
N LEU A 751 1.55 0.45 -6.35
CA LEU A 751 2.73 0.12 -5.55
C LEU A 751 4.03 0.56 -6.25
N GLY A 752 4.08 0.60 -7.59
CA GLY A 752 5.25 1.04 -8.36
C GLY A 752 5.76 0.02 -9.39
N PHE A 753 4.98 -1.04 -9.68
CA PHE A 753 5.38 -2.04 -10.68
C PHE A 753 5.06 -1.59 -12.11
N SER A 754 6.07 -1.14 -12.85
CA SER A 754 5.95 -0.77 -14.27
C SER A 754 5.49 -1.93 -15.17
N VAL A 755 5.83 -3.19 -14.83
CA VAL A 755 5.38 -4.36 -15.63
C VAL A 755 3.86 -4.54 -15.57
N ALA A 756 3.22 -4.16 -14.46
CA ALA A 756 1.76 -4.28 -14.31
C ALA A 756 0.99 -3.37 -15.27
N GLU A 757 1.64 -2.31 -15.78
CA GLU A 757 1.10 -1.44 -16.82
C GLU A 757 0.71 -2.20 -18.08
N LYS A 758 1.50 -3.20 -18.49
CA LYS A 758 1.24 -4.01 -19.70
C LYS A 758 -0.01 -4.89 -19.58
N PHE A 759 -0.40 -5.23 -18.35
CA PHE A 759 -1.52 -6.14 -18.07
C PHE A 759 -2.76 -5.41 -17.53
N SER A 760 -2.67 -4.10 -17.32
CA SER A 760 -3.76 -3.29 -16.77
C SER A 760 -4.50 -2.52 -17.87
N LEU A 761 -5.64 -1.95 -17.50
CA LEU A 761 -6.39 -1.03 -18.37
C LEU A 761 -5.86 0.41 -18.32
N TYR A 762 -4.81 0.68 -17.52
CA TYR A 762 -4.31 2.03 -17.28
C TYR A 762 -3.77 2.72 -18.53
N PRO A 763 -2.92 2.08 -19.38
CA PRO A 763 -2.41 2.74 -20.59
C PRO A 763 -3.51 3.21 -21.54
N LEU A 764 -4.61 2.46 -21.60
CA LEU A 764 -5.76 2.83 -22.42
C LEU A 764 -6.58 3.96 -21.80
N TYR A 765 -6.61 4.06 -20.48
CA TYR A 765 -7.35 5.08 -19.74
C TYR A 765 -6.61 6.43 -19.70
N SER A 766 -5.28 6.40 -19.62
CA SER A 766 -4.40 7.58 -19.54
C SER A 766 -3.49 7.71 -20.77
N TRP A 767 -3.96 7.31 -21.95
CA TRP A 767 -3.15 7.27 -23.18
C TRP A 767 -2.55 8.63 -23.58
N THR A 768 -3.13 9.73 -23.12
CA THR A 768 -2.63 11.09 -23.35
C THR A 768 -1.40 11.43 -22.50
N ALA A 769 -1.21 10.80 -21.34
CA ALA A 769 -0.06 11.04 -20.47
C ALA A 769 1.25 10.55 -21.11
N GLY A 770 1.19 9.49 -21.94
CA GLY A 770 2.33 8.97 -22.67
C GLY A 770 2.76 9.82 -23.87
N LEU A 771 2.02 10.88 -24.21
CA LEU A 771 2.31 11.77 -25.35
C LEU A 771 3.24 12.94 -24.99
N GLY A 772 3.50 13.16 -23.69
CA GLY A 772 4.31 14.27 -23.19
C GLY A 772 5.78 13.95 -22.94
N GLY A 773 6.26 12.75 -23.32
CA GLY A 773 7.68 12.40 -23.22
C GLY A 773 8.45 12.88 -24.45
N PRO A 774 9.71 13.33 -24.30
CA PRO A 774 10.60 13.57 -25.44
C PRO A 774 10.88 12.31 -26.25
#